data_AF-A0A0G4GI49-F1
#
_entry.id   AF-A0A0G4GI49-F1
#
_cell.length_a   1.000
_cell.length_b   1.000
_cell.length_c   1.000
_cell.angle_alpha   90.00
_cell.angle_beta   90.00
_cell.angle_gamma   90.00
#
_symmetry.space_group_name_H-M   'P 1'
#
loop_
_entity.id
_entity.type
_entity.pdbx_description
1 polymer ?
#
loop_
_entity_poly.entity_id
_entity_poly.type
_entity_poly.pdbx_seq_one_letter_code
_entity_poly.pdbx_strand_id
1 'polypeptide(L)'
;MRFLAASVTAGCLVASGSGFILRTNRQGFDNAWERQHTSLAQGKNEAPKFLGYDADTLAKMDIKDLRKLLRQSNKQDLEREEGLKLGWQFPGPERVADMAKVMGANPKVQEAMQQAFSDENVEKIHKKIGFPLDGEVSEAILKTPMQLPKNKLNGKKILVRVDFNVPLSQRTDPNIGEYMVVDDPARIVKAGETIKYLVEAGAKVAMCSHLGRPKGQKTKKDSLQVAIPTVEESYKVRCKFVDDCLSPELPKMLDDLDDGECLLLENVRFYNEEEKNDPEFAKKLAAPFDMFVNDAFGAAHRAHASTEGVTKYLSPNLAGALMNKEVMFFKSRIESPSQPFAAIVGGSKVSSKIAVLKKLVEKVDKLIVGGGMVFTFLKARGLQVGNSLVEDDQIGTAKEIEALCKAKGVELILPTDVVVSSKGFEKGGIPADADVKVVPVDQIPASYAGFDNGPETTDLIVDKLQDCKLIIWNGPMGVFEDDRFAEGTMKVAEALADLTTKGAETVIGGGDSGAAVEKAGVAEDMTHVSTGGGASLELLEGKALPGVDALEQNRPFAEWTLEDEENFMQKLQTEYAPEWMRYVNAEEIDSEPYAKAIAEGLDFPSYDPEKRFNGKKTMQAMLRDGDEGDEEFQELKKDLPSWPEIVKDAQKKFGVEYAKKYGFV
;
A
#
# COMPACT_ATOMS: atom_id res chain seq x y z
N MET A 1 14.40 31.24 -33.91
CA MET A 1 14.26 31.80 -32.55
C MET A 1 12.85 32.30 -32.24
N ARG A 2 12.25 33.22 -33.01
CA ARG A 2 10.87 33.74 -32.76
C ARG A 2 9.73 32.73 -32.92
N PHE A 3 9.83 31.80 -33.86
CA PHE A 3 8.83 30.73 -34.03
C PHE A 3 8.96 29.64 -32.96
N LEU A 4 10.16 29.48 -32.43
CA LEU A 4 10.56 28.28 -31.69
C LEU A 4 10.30 28.39 -30.18
N ALA A 5 10.44 29.59 -29.61
CA ALA A 5 9.98 29.87 -28.25
C ALA A 5 8.44 29.78 -28.15
N ALA A 6 7.72 30.23 -29.19
CA ALA A 6 6.27 30.08 -29.26
C ALA A 6 5.84 28.61 -29.44
N SER A 7 6.60 27.80 -30.21
CA SER A 7 6.33 26.37 -30.37
C SER A 7 6.60 25.54 -29.11
N VAL A 8 7.60 25.88 -28.31
CA VAL A 8 7.88 25.20 -27.02
C VAL A 8 6.75 25.46 -26.02
N THR A 9 6.31 26.71 -25.92
CA THR A 9 5.23 27.08 -25.01
C THR A 9 3.85 26.60 -25.52
N ALA A 10 3.61 26.64 -26.83
CA ALA A 10 2.39 26.07 -27.43
C ALA A 10 2.37 24.54 -27.41
N GLY A 11 3.52 23.86 -27.49
CA GLY A 11 3.62 22.41 -27.34
C GLY A 11 3.26 21.95 -25.93
N CYS A 12 3.75 22.67 -24.92
CA CYS A 12 3.35 22.45 -23.53
C CYS A 12 1.87 22.80 -23.27
N LEU A 13 1.32 23.83 -23.95
CA LEU A 13 -0.09 24.24 -23.80
C LEU A 13 -1.09 23.38 -24.60
N VAL A 14 -0.73 22.81 -25.76
CA VAL A 14 -1.64 21.94 -26.53
C VAL A 14 -1.73 20.54 -25.91
N ALA A 15 -0.67 20.07 -25.25
CA ALA A 15 -0.73 18.90 -24.37
C ALA A 15 -1.73 19.09 -23.21
N SER A 16 -1.99 20.35 -22.82
CA SER A 16 -2.98 20.69 -21.78
C SER A 16 -4.40 20.98 -22.28
N GLY A 17 -4.64 20.94 -23.61
CA GLY A 17 -5.92 21.37 -24.20
C GLY A 17 -6.61 20.38 -25.13
N SER A 18 -5.99 19.24 -25.47
CA SER A 18 -6.58 18.23 -26.36
C SER A 18 -6.62 16.89 -25.63
N GLY A 19 -7.82 16.42 -25.27
CA GLY A 19 -8.05 15.14 -24.61
C GLY A 19 -7.72 13.93 -25.49
N PHE A 20 -6.44 13.68 -25.74
CA PHE A 20 -5.95 12.45 -26.34
C PHE A 20 -4.83 11.85 -25.48
N ILE A 21 -5.18 10.71 -24.91
CA ILE A 21 -4.34 9.80 -24.13
C ILE A 21 -3.06 9.50 -24.91
N LEU A 22 -1.89 9.82 -24.37
CA LEU A 22 -0.61 9.29 -24.84
C LEU A 22 -0.08 8.29 -23.82
N ARG A 23 -0.64 7.08 -23.88
CA ARG A 23 0.13 5.88 -23.53
C ARG A 23 1.04 5.57 -24.73
N THR A 24 2.34 5.41 -24.46
CA THR A 24 3.38 4.72 -25.29
C THR A 24 4.08 5.45 -26.47
N ASN A 25 5.41 5.33 -26.47
CA ASN A 25 6.41 5.22 -27.56
C ASN A 25 6.53 6.32 -28.65
N ARG A 26 7.76 6.47 -29.20
CA ARG A 26 8.23 7.46 -30.20
C ARG A 26 7.28 7.68 -31.39
N GLN A 27 6.59 6.64 -31.82
CA GLN A 27 5.67 6.64 -32.97
C GLN A 27 4.39 7.47 -32.76
N GLY A 28 3.90 7.60 -31.52
CA GLY A 28 2.69 8.37 -31.20
C GLY A 28 2.90 9.88 -31.34
N PHE A 29 4.10 10.33 -31.03
CA PHE A 29 4.53 11.73 -31.16
C PHE A 29 4.66 12.16 -32.63
N ASP A 30 5.30 11.34 -33.46
CA ASP A 30 5.52 11.65 -34.89
C ASP A 30 4.19 11.80 -35.66
N ASN A 31 3.19 10.97 -35.34
CA ASN A 31 1.86 11.04 -35.96
C ASN A 31 1.02 12.25 -35.53
N ALA A 32 1.22 12.76 -34.31
CA ALA A 32 0.55 13.96 -33.82
C ALA A 32 1.19 15.23 -34.42
N TRP A 33 2.51 15.20 -34.58
CA TRP A 33 3.31 16.26 -35.22
C TRP A 33 2.91 16.50 -36.68
N GLU A 34 2.76 15.43 -37.48
CA GLU A 34 2.33 15.54 -38.89
C GLU A 34 0.95 16.20 -39.05
N ARG A 35 -0.02 15.89 -38.17
CA ARG A 35 -1.38 16.46 -38.26
C ARG A 35 -1.42 17.96 -37.96
N GLN A 36 -0.53 18.44 -37.09
CA GLN A 36 -0.52 19.84 -36.66
C GLN A 36 0.19 20.77 -37.65
N HIS A 37 1.23 20.28 -38.34
CA HIS A 37 1.90 21.05 -39.41
C HIS A 37 1.00 21.29 -40.63
N THR A 38 0.03 20.41 -40.89
CA THR A 38 -1.00 20.60 -41.92
C THR A 38 -1.98 21.74 -41.57
N SER A 39 -2.17 22.05 -40.28
CA SER A 39 -3.03 23.15 -39.79
C SER A 39 -2.34 24.52 -39.83
N LEU A 40 -1.04 24.57 -39.49
CA LEU A 40 -0.22 25.79 -39.59
C LEU A 40 -0.08 26.29 -41.04
N ALA A 41 -0.20 25.40 -42.02
CA ALA A 41 -0.22 25.75 -43.44
C ALA A 41 -1.49 26.52 -43.88
N GLN A 42 -2.54 26.61 -43.04
CA GLN A 42 -3.84 27.19 -43.41
C GLN A 42 -4.08 28.64 -42.91
N GLY A 43 -3.04 29.34 -42.44
CA GLY A 43 -2.99 30.81 -42.48
C GLY A 43 -3.99 31.61 -41.63
N LYS A 44 -4.35 31.16 -40.42
CA LYS A 44 -5.10 31.99 -39.46
C LYS A 44 -4.17 32.60 -38.41
N ASN A 45 -3.98 33.91 -38.49
CA ASN A 45 -3.05 34.73 -37.70
C ASN A 45 -3.60 35.12 -36.32
N GLU A 46 -2.89 34.75 -35.26
CA GLU A 46 -2.49 35.62 -34.13
C GLU A 46 -1.39 34.89 -33.34
N ALA A 47 -0.26 35.55 -33.09
CA ALA A 47 0.85 34.93 -32.36
C ALA A 47 0.50 34.78 -30.86
N PRO A 48 0.67 33.59 -30.26
CA PRO A 48 0.26 33.36 -28.87
C PRO A 48 1.10 34.20 -27.89
N LYS A 49 0.42 34.77 -26.87
CA LYS A 49 1.04 35.50 -25.75
C LYS A 49 1.14 34.57 -24.52
N PHE A 50 2.21 34.70 -23.73
CA PHE A 50 2.41 33.91 -22.50
C PHE A 50 2.26 34.80 -21.26
N LEU A 51 1.33 34.45 -20.36
CA LEU A 51 0.97 35.26 -19.18
C LEU A 51 0.70 36.75 -19.51
N GLY A 52 0.15 37.01 -20.70
CA GLY A 52 -0.14 38.37 -21.19
C GLY A 52 1.02 39.08 -21.90
N TYR A 53 2.23 38.49 -21.93
CA TYR A 53 3.42 39.08 -22.56
C TYR A 53 3.68 38.49 -23.95
N ASP A 54 4.13 39.33 -24.88
CA ASP A 54 4.58 38.90 -26.20
C ASP A 54 6.05 38.40 -26.18
N ALA A 55 6.41 37.67 -27.24
CA ALA A 55 7.72 37.02 -27.35
C ALA A 55 8.90 38.02 -27.36
N ASP A 56 8.71 39.23 -27.88
CA ASP A 56 9.77 40.24 -27.92
C ASP A 56 9.99 40.89 -26.53
N THR A 57 8.95 40.92 -25.68
CA THR A 57 9.02 41.39 -24.30
C THR A 57 9.71 40.36 -23.40
N LEU A 58 9.38 39.08 -23.54
CA LEU A 58 10.01 37.98 -22.80
C LEU A 58 11.51 37.83 -23.13
N ALA A 59 11.89 38.08 -24.40
CA ALA A 59 13.27 37.96 -24.85
C ALA A 59 14.22 39.03 -24.28
N LYS A 60 13.67 40.13 -23.74
CA LYS A 60 14.45 41.24 -23.15
C LYS A 60 14.52 41.17 -21.62
N MET A 61 13.80 40.22 -21.01
CA MET A 61 13.84 40.03 -19.56
C MET A 61 15.15 39.38 -19.14
N ASP A 62 15.66 39.82 -18.00
CA ASP A 62 16.82 39.16 -17.40
C ASP A 62 16.43 37.80 -16.80
N ILE A 63 17.45 36.99 -16.47
CA ILE A 63 17.26 35.64 -15.91
C ILE A 63 16.47 35.67 -14.59
N LYS A 64 16.57 36.76 -13.81
CA LYS A 64 15.91 36.89 -12.51
C LYS A 64 14.40 37.15 -12.69
N ASP A 65 14.04 37.96 -13.68
CA ASP A 65 12.65 38.26 -14.03
C ASP A 65 11.95 37.09 -14.72
N LEU A 66 12.67 36.37 -15.61
CA LEU A 66 12.19 35.11 -16.18
C LEU A 66 11.93 34.05 -15.10
N ARG A 67 12.84 33.92 -14.11
CA ARG A 67 12.65 33.02 -12.95
C ARG A 67 11.44 33.41 -12.10
N LYS A 68 11.13 34.71 -11.98
CA LYS A 68 9.97 35.19 -11.22
C LYS A 68 8.65 34.90 -11.94
N LEU A 69 8.63 35.05 -13.26
CA LEU A 69 7.49 34.69 -14.12
C LEU A 69 7.22 33.17 -14.12
N LEU A 70 8.27 32.35 -14.25
CA LEU A 70 8.14 30.88 -14.17
C LEU A 70 7.62 30.42 -12.80
N ARG A 71 8.03 31.08 -11.70
CA ARG A 71 7.48 30.81 -10.36
C ARG A 71 6.00 31.18 -10.23
N GLN A 72 5.52 32.20 -10.95
CA GLN A 72 4.09 32.56 -10.98
C GLN A 72 3.28 31.56 -11.80
N SER A 73 3.81 31.07 -12.93
CA SER A 73 3.20 29.97 -13.70
C SER A 73 3.08 28.71 -12.85
N ASN A 74 4.19 28.28 -12.21
CA ASN A 74 4.19 27.11 -11.34
C ASN A 74 3.17 27.23 -10.21
N LYS A 75 2.89 28.44 -9.70
CA LYS A 75 1.85 28.64 -8.68
C LYS A 75 0.44 28.45 -9.24
N GLN A 76 0.16 28.88 -10.47
CA GLN A 76 -1.12 28.64 -11.16
C GLN A 76 -1.28 27.19 -11.61
N ASP A 77 -0.19 26.50 -11.96
CA ASP A 77 -0.18 25.08 -12.30
C ASP A 77 -0.25 24.18 -11.05
N LEU A 78 0.31 24.62 -9.91
CA LEU A 78 0.12 24.00 -8.59
C LEU A 78 -1.33 24.08 -8.10
N GLU A 79 -2.07 25.12 -8.49
CA GLU A 79 -3.52 25.25 -8.22
C GLU A 79 -4.37 24.38 -9.17
N ARG A 80 -3.81 23.84 -10.26
CA ARG A 80 -4.45 22.87 -11.16
C ARG A 80 -4.07 21.44 -10.78
N GLU A 81 -4.72 20.94 -9.73
CA GLU A 81 -4.54 19.58 -9.16
C GLU A 81 -4.64 18.39 -10.15
N GLU A 82 -5.12 18.58 -11.38
CA GLU A 82 -5.42 17.47 -12.30
C GLU A 82 -4.19 16.87 -13.00
N GLY A 83 -3.11 17.62 -13.21
CA GLY A 83 -1.92 17.14 -13.94
C GLY A 83 -1.10 16.11 -13.16
N LEU A 84 -0.96 16.30 -11.85
CA LEU A 84 -0.21 15.40 -10.96
C LEU A 84 -0.99 14.10 -10.65
N LYS A 85 -2.33 14.13 -10.67
CA LYS A 85 -3.20 12.94 -10.56
C LYS A 85 -3.06 11.99 -11.77
N LEU A 86 -2.49 12.44 -12.88
CA LEU A 86 -2.34 11.68 -14.13
C LEU A 86 -0.91 11.16 -14.39
N GLY A 87 0.01 11.24 -13.42
CA GLY A 87 1.33 10.61 -13.50
C GLY A 87 2.35 11.32 -14.40
N TRP A 88 2.33 12.66 -14.46
CA TRP A 88 3.30 13.44 -15.23
C TRP A 88 4.71 13.31 -14.62
N GLN A 89 5.64 12.65 -15.31
CA GLN A 89 7.07 12.62 -14.95
C GLN A 89 7.81 13.85 -15.50
N PHE A 90 8.66 14.48 -14.68
CA PHE A 90 9.59 15.51 -15.16
C PHE A 90 10.70 14.86 -16.02
N PRO A 91 11.01 15.38 -17.22
CA PRO A 91 12.10 14.86 -18.02
C PRO A 91 13.45 15.16 -17.35
N GLY A 92 14.33 14.16 -17.27
CA GLY A 92 15.68 14.31 -16.73
C GLY A 92 16.58 15.26 -17.54
N PRO A 93 17.71 15.72 -16.97
CA PRO A 93 18.54 16.79 -17.52
C PRO A 93 19.08 16.50 -18.92
N GLU A 94 19.38 15.23 -19.24
CA GLU A 94 19.83 14.82 -20.57
C GLU A 94 18.72 14.92 -21.63
N ARG A 95 17.48 14.52 -21.31
CA ARG A 95 16.32 14.66 -22.21
C ARG A 95 15.99 16.13 -22.46
N VAL A 96 16.11 16.98 -21.45
CA VAL A 96 15.88 18.43 -21.59
C VAL A 96 16.98 19.06 -22.45
N ALA A 97 18.22 18.61 -22.33
CA ALA A 97 19.34 19.04 -23.16
C ALA A 97 19.19 18.62 -24.63
N ASP A 98 18.78 17.37 -24.87
CA ASP A 98 18.52 16.86 -26.21
C ASP A 98 17.31 17.54 -26.85
N MET A 99 16.23 17.80 -26.08
CA MET A 99 15.13 18.65 -26.51
C MET A 99 15.63 20.04 -26.93
N ALA A 100 16.46 20.69 -26.11
CA ALA A 100 16.97 22.02 -26.39
C ALA A 100 17.96 22.04 -27.59
N LYS A 101 18.67 20.94 -27.85
CA LYS A 101 19.50 20.74 -29.06
C LYS A 101 18.68 20.51 -30.31
N VAL A 102 17.71 19.59 -30.28
CA VAL A 102 16.81 19.27 -31.39
C VAL A 102 15.98 20.48 -31.79
N MET A 103 15.66 21.35 -30.83
CA MET A 103 14.94 22.60 -31.07
C MET A 103 15.87 23.77 -31.44
N GLY A 104 17.20 23.61 -31.50
CA GLY A 104 18.10 24.69 -31.92
C GLY A 104 18.18 25.89 -30.95
N ALA A 105 18.00 25.64 -29.65
CA ALA A 105 18.22 26.65 -28.62
C ALA A 105 19.71 27.05 -28.58
N ASN A 106 20.01 28.30 -28.22
CA ASN A 106 21.40 28.72 -28.08
C ASN A 106 22.05 28.09 -26.83
N PRO A 107 23.39 28.03 -26.76
CA PRO A 107 24.10 27.35 -25.67
C PRO A 107 23.75 27.87 -24.26
N LYS A 108 23.49 29.18 -24.10
CA LYS A 108 23.12 29.77 -22.80
C LYS A 108 21.74 29.33 -22.33
N VAL A 109 20.79 29.11 -23.25
CA VAL A 109 19.45 28.62 -22.91
C VAL A 109 19.50 27.13 -22.59
N GLN A 110 20.30 26.36 -23.33
CA GLN A 110 20.55 24.94 -23.05
C GLN A 110 21.14 24.77 -21.63
N GLU A 111 22.15 25.56 -21.29
CA GLU A 111 22.82 25.53 -19.99
C GLU A 111 21.89 25.99 -18.84
N ALA A 112 21.06 27.02 -19.06
CA ALA A 112 20.08 27.46 -18.07
C ALA A 112 18.97 26.41 -17.83
N MET A 113 18.53 25.69 -18.87
CA MET A 113 17.55 24.62 -18.74
C MET A 113 18.16 23.38 -18.06
N GLN A 114 19.37 22.98 -18.43
CA GLN A 114 20.10 21.90 -17.76
C GLN A 114 20.32 22.20 -16.27
N GLN A 115 20.65 23.44 -15.90
CA GLN A 115 20.77 23.81 -14.48
C GLN A 115 19.43 23.82 -13.76
N ALA A 116 18.36 24.33 -14.40
CA ALA A 116 17.03 24.39 -13.80
C ALA A 116 16.43 23.00 -13.55
N PHE A 117 16.73 22.03 -14.42
CA PHE A 117 16.31 20.62 -14.32
C PHE A 117 17.46 19.68 -13.95
N SER A 118 18.49 20.22 -13.28
CA SER A 118 19.57 19.39 -12.73
C SER A 118 19.00 18.45 -11.66
N ASP A 119 19.62 17.28 -11.51
CA ASP A 119 19.16 16.26 -10.56
C ASP A 119 18.98 16.83 -9.16
N GLU A 120 19.87 17.72 -8.71
CA GLU A 120 19.79 18.40 -7.41
C GLU A 120 18.56 19.34 -7.29
N ASN A 121 18.19 20.03 -8.37
CA ASN A 121 17.03 20.94 -8.37
C ASN A 121 15.71 20.18 -8.54
N VAL A 122 15.70 19.13 -9.36
CA VAL A 122 14.58 18.18 -9.46
C VAL A 122 14.37 17.53 -8.09
N GLU A 123 15.45 17.13 -7.42
CA GLU A 123 15.39 16.57 -6.07
C GLU A 123 14.86 17.55 -5.03
N LYS A 124 15.29 18.81 -5.06
CA LYS A 124 14.74 19.88 -4.20
C LYS A 124 13.26 20.16 -4.48
N ILE A 125 12.81 20.04 -5.72
CA ILE A 125 11.40 20.20 -6.09
C ILE A 125 10.60 19.01 -5.54
N HIS A 126 11.07 17.77 -5.77
CA HIS A 126 10.48 16.53 -5.27
C HIS A 126 10.38 16.48 -3.73
N LYS A 127 11.46 16.83 -3.01
CA LYS A 127 11.47 16.95 -1.53
C LYS A 127 10.50 18.00 -1.01
N LYS A 128 10.23 19.06 -1.78
CA LYS A 128 9.32 20.15 -1.39
C LYS A 128 7.85 19.83 -1.69
N ILE A 129 7.56 18.90 -2.59
CA ILE A 129 6.21 18.46 -2.99
C ILE A 129 5.83 17.08 -2.41
N GLY A 130 6.74 16.39 -1.73
CA GLY A 130 6.45 15.13 -1.02
C GLY A 130 6.37 13.87 -1.90
N PHE A 131 6.97 13.88 -3.10
CA PHE A 131 7.03 12.69 -3.97
C PHE A 131 8.48 12.16 -4.08
N PRO A 132 8.71 10.84 -3.92
CA PRO A 132 10.04 10.24 -4.06
C PRO A 132 10.60 10.41 -5.50
N LEU A 133 11.94 10.42 -5.61
CA LEU A 133 12.69 10.63 -6.85
C LEU A 133 13.04 9.35 -7.60
N ASP A 134 12.79 8.21 -7.00
CA ASP A 134 13.04 6.95 -7.66
C ASP A 134 11.87 6.67 -8.60
N GLY A 135 12.17 6.31 -9.84
CA GLY A 135 11.25 6.10 -10.95
C GLY A 135 10.21 4.99 -10.75
N GLU A 136 9.89 4.62 -9.52
CA GLU A 136 8.64 3.97 -9.19
C GLU A 136 7.58 5.07 -9.07
N VAL A 137 6.91 5.38 -10.19
CA VAL A 137 5.46 5.52 -10.06
C VAL A 137 5.07 4.23 -9.38
N SER A 138 4.75 4.26 -8.10
CA SER A 138 4.25 3.07 -7.43
C SER A 138 2.93 2.76 -8.15
N GLU A 139 3.00 1.96 -9.20
CA GLU A 139 1.82 1.44 -9.86
C GLU A 139 0.97 0.89 -8.73
N ALA A 140 -0.29 1.32 -8.68
CA ALA A 140 -1.17 0.85 -7.62
C ALA A 140 -1.10 -0.68 -7.64
N ILE A 141 -0.59 -1.26 -6.55
CA ILE A 141 -0.44 -2.72 -6.40
C ILE A 141 -1.79 -3.39 -6.67
N LEU A 142 -2.89 -2.67 -6.41
CA LEU A 142 -4.26 -3.09 -6.64
C LEU A 142 -4.96 -2.17 -7.66
N LYS A 143 -5.77 -2.75 -8.55
CA LYS A 143 -6.66 -1.98 -9.43
C LYS A 143 -7.74 -1.30 -8.59
N THR A 144 -7.99 -0.01 -8.83
CA THR A 144 -9.01 0.76 -8.12
C THR A 144 -10.12 1.21 -9.06
N PRO A 145 -11.35 1.46 -8.57
CA PRO A 145 -12.42 2.05 -9.38
C PRO A 145 -12.00 3.39 -10.00
N MET A 146 -11.17 4.17 -9.31
CA MET A 146 -10.71 5.49 -9.73
C MET A 146 -9.88 5.47 -11.02
N GLN A 147 -9.31 4.32 -11.36
CA GLN A 147 -8.54 4.12 -12.59
C GLN A 147 -9.44 3.76 -13.80
N LEU A 148 -10.72 3.44 -13.55
CA LEU A 148 -11.65 3.08 -14.61
C LEU A 148 -12.33 4.33 -15.19
N PRO A 149 -12.54 4.40 -16.51
CA PRO A 149 -13.40 5.42 -17.10
C PRO A 149 -14.82 5.38 -16.49
N LYS A 150 -15.39 6.54 -16.14
CA LYS A 150 -16.72 6.62 -15.48
C LYS A 150 -17.83 5.84 -16.22
N ASN A 151 -17.78 5.77 -17.55
CA ASN A 151 -18.74 5.01 -18.35
C ASN A 151 -18.68 3.48 -18.14
N LYS A 152 -17.60 2.93 -17.57
CA LYS A 152 -17.51 1.53 -17.16
C LYS A 152 -18.20 1.24 -15.82
N LEU A 153 -18.44 2.28 -15.03
CA LEU A 153 -19.08 2.23 -13.71
C LEU A 153 -20.55 2.64 -13.77
N ASN A 154 -20.90 3.53 -14.69
CA ASN A 154 -22.26 4.02 -14.86
C ASN A 154 -23.28 2.88 -15.06
N GLY A 155 -24.33 2.86 -14.24
CA GLY A 155 -25.40 1.87 -14.24
C GLY A 155 -25.03 0.50 -13.67
N LYS A 156 -23.76 0.27 -13.28
CA LYS A 156 -23.31 -1.01 -12.71
C LYS A 156 -23.76 -1.16 -11.27
N LYS A 157 -24.22 -2.36 -10.91
CA LYS A 157 -24.53 -2.76 -9.52
C LYS A 157 -23.23 -3.22 -8.86
N ILE A 158 -22.73 -2.44 -7.92
CA ILE A 158 -21.41 -2.68 -7.31
C ILE A 158 -21.58 -3.05 -5.84
N LEU A 159 -21.10 -4.24 -5.48
CA LEU A 159 -20.97 -4.64 -4.08
C LEU A 159 -19.69 -4.05 -3.51
N VAL A 160 -19.80 -3.25 -2.45
CA VAL A 160 -18.66 -2.62 -1.78
C VAL A 160 -18.53 -3.17 -0.37
N ARG A 161 -17.47 -3.93 -0.10
CA ARG A 161 -17.15 -4.38 1.26
C ARG A 161 -16.45 -3.25 2.01
N VAL A 162 -17.07 -2.75 3.08
CA VAL A 162 -16.57 -1.65 3.92
C VAL A 162 -16.41 -2.11 5.38
N ASP A 163 -15.56 -1.48 6.18
CA ASP A 163 -15.43 -1.80 7.61
C ASP A 163 -16.22 -0.83 8.50
N PHE A 164 -17.52 -1.09 8.71
CA PHE A 164 -18.37 -0.33 9.65
C PHE A 164 -18.46 -0.99 11.03
N ASN A 165 -17.46 -1.79 11.43
CA ASN A 165 -17.40 -2.31 12.79
C ASN A 165 -16.88 -1.21 13.74
N VAL A 166 -17.80 -0.35 14.18
CA VAL A 166 -17.56 0.82 15.05
C VAL A 166 -18.02 0.56 16.48
N PRO A 167 -17.41 1.22 17.50
CA PRO A 167 -17.91 1.17 18.86
C PRO A 167 -19.27 1.85 18.96
N LEU A 168 -20.18 1.23 19.72
CA LEU A 168 -21.54 1.71 19.91
C LEU A 168 -21.86 1.85 21.41
N SER A 169 -22.56 2.92 21.76
CA SER A 169 -23.17 3.08 23.08
C SER A 169 -24.68 2.90 23.00
N GLN A 170 -25.25 2.26 24.01
CA GLN A 170 -26.70 2.25 24.19
C GLN A 170 -27.12 3.53 24.90
N ARG A 171 -28.06 4.26 24.31
CA ARG A 171 -28.70 5.42 24.92
C ARG A 171 -30.18 5.13 25.12
N THR A 172 -30.76 5.78 26.11
CA THR A 172 -32.20 5.69 26.40
C THR A 172 -32.80 7.06 26.22
N ASP A 173 -33.82 7.15 25.37
CA ASP A 173 -34.64 8.35 25.25
C ASP A 173 -36.08 8.03 25.69
N PRO A 174 -36.72 8.89 26.52
CA PRO A 174 -38.05 8.64 27.07
C PRO A 174 -39.16 8.41 26.04
N ASN A 175 -38.98 8.88 24.80
CA ASN A 175 -39.99 8.83 23.73
C ASN A 175 -39.77 7.68 22.73
N ILE A 176 -38.52 7.24 22.56
CA ILE A 176 -38.12 6.24 21.54
C ILE A 176 -37.55 4.95 22.16
N GLY A 177 -37.28 4.93 23.46
CA GLY A 177 -36.75 3.77 24.18
C GLY A 177 -35.22 3.67 24.08
N GLU A 178 -34.70 2.43 24.18
CA GLU A 178 -33.27 2.15 24.05
C GLU A 178 -32.85 2.07 22.57
N TYR A 179 -31.82 2.82 22.21
CA TYR A 179 -31.25 2.85 20.87
C TYR A 179 -29.72 2.87 20.91
N MET A 180 -29.09 2.36 19.86
CA MET A 180 -27.63 2.39 19.72
C MET A 180 -27.20 3.69 19.04
N VAL A 181 -26.03 4.21 19.44
CA VAL A 181 -25.40 5.38 18.84
C VAL A 181 -23.95 5.04 18.51
N VAL A 182 -23.47 5.52 17.37
CA VAL A 182 -22.05 5.44 16.99
C VAL A 182 -21.24 6.38 17.87
N ASP A 183 -20.31 5.84 18.66
CA ASP A 183 -19.44 6.65 19.52
C ASP A 183 -18.25 7.24 18.75
N ASP A 184 -17.65 6.44 17.87
CA ASP A 184 -16.56 6.84 16.99
C ASP A 184 -16.90 6.49 15.53
N PRO A 185 -17.13 7.49 14.65
CA PRO A 185 -17.46 7.29 13.25
C PRO A 185 -16.25 7.09 12.34
N ALA A 186 -15.00 7.09 12.84
CA ALA A 186 -13.78 7.16 12.02
C ALA A 186 -13.72 6.11 10.91
N ARG A 187 -14.14 4.86 11.19
CA ARG A 187 -14.14 3.80 10.17
C ARG A 187 -15.20 3.99 9.09
N ILE A 188 -16.35 4.57 9.44
CA ILE A 188 -17.38 4.95 8.47
C ILE A 188 -16.80 6.08 7.61
N VAL A 189 -16.38 7.19 8.21
CA VAL A 189 -15.84 8.36 7.49
C VAL A 189 -14.75 7.98 6.47
N LYS A 190 -13.81 7.11 6.84
CA LYS A 190 -12.68 6.69 5.99
C LYS A 190 -13.07 5.92 4.71
N ALA A 191 -14.23 5.26 4.65
CA ALA A 191 -14.70 4.61 3.42
C ALA A 191 -15.35 5.60 2.41
N GLY A 192 -15.53 6.86 2.80
CA GLY A 192 -16.31 7.82 2.04
C GLY A 192 -15.74 8.17 0.66
N GLU A 193 -14.42 8.15 0.48
CA GLU A 193 -13.79 8.46 -0.81
C GLU A 193 -14.24 7.48 -1.90
N THR A 194 -14.19 6.18 -1.61
CA THR A 194 -14.62 5.12 -2.53
C THR A 194 -16.11 5.26 -2.86
N ILE A 195 -16.95 5.45 -1.84
CA ILE A 195 -18.41 5.50 -2.04
C ILE A 195 -18.81 6.72 -2.86
N LYS A 196 -18.28 7.91 -2.54
CA LYS A 196 -18.55 9.14 -3.29
C LYS A 196 -18.16 8.99 -4.76
N TYR A 197 -16.95 8.49 -5.03
CA TYR A 197 -16.48 8.31 -6.40
C TYR A 197 -17.40 7.40 -7.23
N LEU A 198 -17.82 6.26 -6.68
CA LEU A 198 -18.70 5.32 -7.37
C LEU A 198 -20.08 5.93 -7.66
N VAL A 199 -20.67 6.62 -6.67
CA VAL A 199 -21.96 7.31 -6.82
C VAL A 199 -21.87 8.42 -7.87
N GLU A 200 -20.81 9.25 -7.83
CA GLU A 200 -20.56 10.30 -8.82
C GLU A 200 -20.27 9.77 -10.24
N ALA A 201 -19.85 8.51 -10.36
CA ALA A 201 -19.67 7.83 -11.63
C ALA A 201 -20.98 7.21 -12.17
N GLY A 202 -22.09 7.33 -11.44
CA GLY A 202 -23.40 6.78 -11.80
C GLY A 202 -23.57 5.30 -11.46
N ALA A 203 -22.75 4.73 -10.57
CA ALA A 203 -22.90 3.34 -10.14
C ALA A 203 -24.01 3.18 -9.10
N LYS A 204 -24.64 2.00 -9.09
CA LYS A 204 -25.62 1.56 -8.10
C LYS A 204 -24.89 0.83 -6.97
N VAL A 205 -24.60 1.54 -5.88
CA VAL A 205 -23.70 1.07 -4.82
C VAL A 205 -24.48 0.36 -3.71
N ALA A 206 -24.09 -0.87 -3.38
CA ALA A 206 -24.51 -1.55 -2.14
C ALA A 206 -23.30 -1.81 -1.24
N MET A 207 -23.33 -1.24 -0.04
CA MET A 207 -22.34 -1.47 1.00
C MET A 207 -22.71 -2.71 1.80
N CYS A 208 -21.73 -3.57 2.04
CA CYS A 208 -21.84 -4.66 3.01
C CYS A 208 -20.76 -4.54 4.09
N SER A 209 -21.13 -4.84 5.32
CA SER A 209 -20.20 -4.81 6.45
C SER A 209 -20.56 -5.87 7.49
N HIS A 210 -19.65 -6.03 8.45
CA HIS A 210 -19.94 -6.68 9.72
C HIS A 210 -20.02 -5.63 10.83
N LEU A 211 -20.71 -5.99 11.90
CA LEU A 211 -20.72 -5.25 13.17
C LEU A 211 -20.68 -6.26 14.31
N GLY A 212 -19.73 -6.09 15.23
CA GLY A 212 -19.60 -6.97 16.38
C GLY A 212 -19.33 -8.45 16.03
N ARG A 213 -19.79 -9.33 16.92
CA ARG A 213 -19.63 -10.79 16.83
C ARG A 213 -20.94 -11.50 17.15
N PRO A 214 -21.96 -11.39 16.29
CA PRO A 214 -23.30 -11.93 16.55
C PRO A 214 -23.40 -13.47 16.51
N LYS A 215 -22.37 -14.18 16.03
CA LYS A 215 -22.33 -15.65 15.93
C LYS A 215 -23.56 -16.22 15.19
N GLY A 216 -23.93 -15.60 14.07
CA GLY A 216 -25.06 -16.03 13.25
C GLY A 216 -26.45 -15.72 13.82
N GLN A 217 -26.56 -14.83 14.82
CA GLN A 217 -27.83 -14.42 15.41
C GLN A 217 -28.19 -12.99 15.02
N LYS A 218 -29.39 -12.78 14.48
CA LYS A 218 -29.91 -11.42 14.21
C LYS A 218 -30.24 -10.74 15.54
N THR A 219 -29.50 -9.69 15.90
CA THR A 219 -29.73 -8.89 17.11
C THR A 219 -29.80 -7.41 16.79
N LYS A 220 -30.60 -6.64 17.53
CA LYS A 220 -30.70 -5.18 17.34
C LYS A 220 -29.38 -4.44 17.62
N LYS A 221 -28.62 -4.91 18.62
CA LYS A 221 -27.35 -4.29 19.03
C LYS A 221 -26.22 -4.47 18.00
N ASP A 222 -26.32 -5.50 17.15
CA ASP A 222 -25.35 -5.81 16.11
C ASP A 222 -25.89 -5.46 14.70
N SER A 223 -27.01 -4.74 14.59
CA SER A 223 -27.58 -4.31 13.31
C SER A 223 -26.82 -3.12 12.72
N LEU A 224 -26.60 -3.13 11.40
CA LEU A 224 -25.93 -2.04 10.68
C LEU A 224 -26.83 -0.83 10.43
N GLN A 225 -28.13 -0.91 10.73
CA GLN A 225 -29.05 0.21 10.56
C GLN A 225 -28.58 1.47 11.30
N VAL A 226 -27.89 1.29 12.44
CA VAL A 226 -27.31 2.38 13.24
C VAL A 226 -26.28 3.24 12.49
N ALA A 227 -25.63 2.69 11.45
CA ALA A 227 -24.61 3.39 10.69
C ALA A 227 -25.18 4.36 9.64
N ILE A 228 -26.48 4.25 9.30
CA ILE A 228 -27.10 5.02 8.21
C ILE A 228 -26.96 6.53 8.41
N PRO A 229 -27.32 7.12 9.57
CA PRO A 229 -27.20 8.57 9.75
C PRO A 229 -25.77 9.06 9.54
N THR A 230 -24.78 8.33 10.07
CA THR A 230 -23.35 8.65 9.90
C THR A 230 -22.91 8.51 8.44
N VAL A 231 -23.36 7.49 7.73
CA VAL A 231 -23.09 7.28 6.29
C VAL A 231 -23.64 8.46 5.48
N GLU A 232 -24.91 8.81 5.67
CA GLU A 232 -25.54 9.91 4.94
C GLU A 232 -24.86 11.26 5.23
N GLU A 233 -24.54 11.50 6.51
CA GLU A 233 -23.85 12.71 6.93
C GLU A 233 -22.42 12.80 6.38
N SER A 234 -21.64 11.71 6.46
CA SER A 234 -20.23 11.69 6.07
C SER A 234 -20.05 11.73 4.56
N TYR A 235 -20.93 11.03 3.84
CA TYR A 235 -20.79 10.85 2.41
C TYR A 235 -21.62 11.85 1.59
N LYS A 236 -22.59 12.52 2.22
CA LYS A 236 -23.54 13.41 1.54
C LYS A 236 -24.33 12.68 0.43
N VAL A 237 -24.64 11.41 0.67
CA VAL A 237 -25.47 10.54 -0.20
C VAL A 237 -26.67 10.05 0.59
N ARG A 238 -27.78 9.72 -0.07
CA ARG A 238 -28.90 9.05 0.60
C ARG A 238 -28.64 7.56 0.68
N CYS A 239 -28.92 6.94 1.82
CA CYS A 239 -28.62 5.53 2.05
C CYS A 239 -29.87 4.77 2.49
N LYS A 240 -30.35 3.86 1.62
CA LYS A 240 -31.45 2.94 1.92
C LYS A 240 -30.93 1.72 2.69
N PHE A 241 -31.74 1.17 3.58
CA PHE A 241 -31.39 -0.04 4.34
C PHE A 241 -32.06 -1.29 3.76
N VAL A 242 -31.36 -2.42 3.80
CA VAL A 242 -31.94 -3.76 3.55
C VAL A 242 -31.73 -4.61 4.80
N ASP A 243 -32.81 -5.08 5.41
CA ASP A 243 -32.83 -5.83 6.67
C ASP A 243 -32.30 -7.28 6.57
N ASP A 244 -31.85 -7.67 5.37
CA ASP A 244 -31.21 -8.95 5.09
C ASP A 244 -30.26 -8.82 3.88
N CYS A 245 -29.00 -9.24 4.03
CA CYS A 245 -28.02 -9.22 2.95
C CYS A 245 -28.30 -10.23 1.82
N LEU A 246 -29.20 -11.20 2.04
CA LEU A 246 -29.69 -12.16 1.04
C LEU A 246 -31.18 -11.95 0.70
N SER A 247 -31.73 -10.76 0.95
CA SER A 247 -33.13 -10.47 0.68
C SER A 247 -33.50 -10.77 -0.79
N PRO A 248 -34.62 -11.47 -1.07
CA PRO A 248 -35.09 -11.68 -2.43
C PRO A 248 -35.53 -10.38 -3.12
N GLU A 249 -35.75 -9.30 -2.36
CA GLU A 249 -36.12 -7.99 -2.89
C GLU A 249 -34.90 -7.16 -3.32
N LEU A 250 -33.69 -7.54 -2.90
CA LEU A 250 -32.45 -6.82 -3.17
C LEU A 250 -32.22 -6.50 -4.66
N PRO A 251 -32.43 -7.42 -5.62
CA PRO A 251 -32.25 -7.10 -7.04
C PRO A 251 -33.16 -5.95 -7.51
N LYS A 252 -34.41 -5.94 -7.04
CA LYS A 252 -35.39 -4.90 -7.37
C LYS A 252 -35.03 -3.58 -6.70
N MET A 253 -34.63 -3.61 -5.42
CA MET A 253 -34.17 -2.40 -4.71
C MET A 253 -32.95 -1.76 -5.38
N LEU A 254 -32.02 -2.57 -5.92
CA LEU A 254 -30.90 -2.08 -6.73
C LEU A 254 -31.35 -1.46 -8.05
N ASP A 255 -32.37 -2.04 -8.70
CA ASP A 255 -32.93 -1.47 -9.93
C ASP A 255 -33.63 -0.13 -9.69
N ASP A 256 -34.29 0.00 -8.55
CA ASP A 256 -35.06 1.19 -8.12
C ASP A 256 -34.21 2.22 -7.33
N LEU A 257 -32.88 2.13 -7.35
CA LEU A 257 -32.00 3.16 -6.79
C LEU A 257 -32.03 4.42 -7.66
N ASP A 258 -32.35 5.56 -7.06
CA ASP A 258 -32.24 6.86 -7.73
C ASP A 258 -30.77 7.29 -7.84
N ASP A 259 -30.48 8.23 -8.74
CA ASP A 259 -29.18 8.87 -8.82
C ASP A 259 -28.79 9.50 -7.47
N GLY A 260 -27.57 9.23 -7.00
CA GLY A 260 -27.08 9.74 -5.72
C GLY A 260 -27.48 8.92 -4.49
N GLU A 261 -28.16 7.78 -4.67
CA GLU A 261 -28.53 6.87 -3.59
C GLU A 261 -27.61 5.64 -3.52
N CYS A 262 -27.48 5.08 -2.32
CA CYS A 262 -26.82 3.80 -2.06
C CYS A 262 -27.67 2.90 -1.17
N LEU A 263 -27.31 1.62 -1.10
CA LEU A 263 -27.88 0.63 -0.18
C LEU A 263 -26.86 0.25 0.88
N LEU A 264 -27.32 0.03 2.11
CA LEU A 264 -26.59 -0.67 3.16
C LEU A 264 -27.30 -1.99 3.45
N LEU A 265 -26.59 -3.09 3.22
CA LEU A 265 -27.04 -4.43 3.56
C LEU A 265 -26.88 -4.66 5.07
N GLU A 266 -27.76 -5.46 5.65
CA GLU A 266 -27.63 -5.91 7.03
C GLU A 266 -26.35 -6.73 7.26
N ASN A 267 -25.92 -6.80 8.52
CA ASN A 267 -24.71 -7.42 9.01
C ASN A 267 -24.46 -8.83 8.44
N VAL A 268 -23.39 -8.98 7.65
CA VAL A 268 -23.06 -10.26 7.00
C VAL A 268 -22.80 -11.39 8.00
N ARG A 269 -22.40 -11.07 9.25
CA ARG A 269 -22.16 -12.07 10.31
C ARG A 269 -23.43 -12.57 10.99
N PHE A 270 -24.61 -12.10 10.58
CA PHE A 270 -25.87 -12.77 10.91
C PHE A 270 -25.98 -14.14 10.24
N TYR A 271 -25.10 -14.45 9.29
CA TYR A 271 -24.91 -15.78 8.72
C TYR A 271 -23.62 -16.39 9.27
N ASN A 272 -23.71 -17.64 9.77
CA ASN A 272 -22.52 -18.37 10.24
C ASN A 272 -21.61 -18.78 9.06
N GLU A 273 -22.18 -18.79 7.87
CA GLU A 273 -21.58 -19.06 6.57
C GLU A 273 -20.52 -18.02 6.19
N GLU A 274 -20.68 -16.76 6.63
CA GLU A 274 -19.76 -15.65 6.35
C GLU A 274 -18.34 -15.95 6.85
N GLU A 275 -18.20 -16.30 8.14
CA GLU A 275 -16.88 -16.56 8.75
C GLU A 275 -16.27 -17.89 8.28
N LYS A 276 -17.09 -18.80 7.72
CA LYS A 276 -16.65 -20.08 7.15
C LYS A 276 -16.24 -19.96 5.68
N ASN A 277 -16.42 -18.80 5.08
CA ASN A 277 -16.23 -18.59 3.64
C ASN A 277 -17.01 -19.59 2.80
N ASP A 278 -18.28 -19.80 3.16
CA ASP A 278 -19.12 -20.78 2.47
C ASP A 278 -19.35 -20.37 1.00
N PRO A 279 -19.04 -21.24 0.02
CA PRO A 279 -19.16 -20.91 -1.40
C PRO A 279 -20.60 -20.61 -1.85
N GLU A 280 -21.60 -21.30 -1.30
CA GLU A 280 -23.00 -21.07 -1.67
C GLU A 280 -23.51 -19.74 -1.12
N PHE A 281 -23.08 -19.36 0.08
CA PHE A 281 -23.35 -18.04 0.64
C PHE A 281 -22.67 -16.94 -0.18
N ALA A 282 -21.37 -17.06 -0.48
CA ALA A 282 -20.64 -16.11 -1.33
C ALA A 282 -21.30 -15.94 -2.71
N LYS A 283 -21.71 -17.05 -3.34
CA LYS A 283 -22.41 -17.02 -4.63
C LYS A 283 -23.75 -16.30 -4.56
N LYS A 284 -24.56 -16.54 -3.52
CA LYS A 284 -25.84 -15.87 -3.32
C LYS A 284 -25.66 -14.37 -3.05
N LEU A 285 -24.67 -14.01 -2.24
CA LEU A 285 -24.33 -12.62 -1.94
C LEU A 285 -23.85 -11.87 -3.21
N ALA A 286 -23.07 -12.54 -4.07
CA ALA A 286 -22.55 -11.98 -5.31
C ALA A 286 -23.60 -11.85 -6.43
N ALA A 287 -24.58 -12.77 -6.49
CA ALA A 287 -25.50 -12.91 -7.62
C ALA A 287 -26.20 -11.63 -8.14
N PRO A 288 -26.60 -10.65 -7.31
CA PRO A 288 -27.28 -9.45 -7.80
C PRO A 288 -26.34 -8.33 -8.27
N PHE A 289 -25.03 -8.53 -8.25
CA PHE A 289 -24.03 -7.51 -8.54
C PHE A 289 -23.22 -7.81 -9.81
N ASP A 290 -22.70 -6.76 -10.43
CA ASP A 290 -21.83 -6.82 -11.61
C ASP A 290 -20.35 -6.84 -11.23
N MET A 291 -19.97 -6.14 -10.15
CA MET A 291 -18.59 -5.86 -9.78
C MET A 291 -18.41 -5.90 -8.27
N PHE A 292 -17.18 -6.12 -7.82
CA PHE A 292 -16.83 -6.10 -6.41
C PHE A 292 -15.74 -5.05 -6.13
N VAL A 293 -15.94 -4.29 -5.07
CA VAL A 293 -14.93 -3.39 -4.51
C VAL A 293 -14.70 -3.78 -3.06
N ASN A 294 -13.47 -4.13 -2.70
CA ASN A 294 -13.09 -4.36 -1.31
C ASN A 294 -12.37 -3.13 -0.78
N ASP A 295 -13.01 -2.44 0.17
CA ASP A 295 -12.48 -1.27 0.87
C ASP A 295 -12.32 -1.54 2.38
N ALA A 296 -12.40 -2.79 2.80
CA ALA A 296 -12.33 -3.21 4.21
C ALA A 296 -10.98 -3.81 4.57
N PHE A 297 -9.91 -3.00 4.57
CA PHE A 297 -8.56 -3.46 4.91
C PHE A 297 -8.49 -4.20 6.26
N GLY A 298 -9.17 -3.69 7.29
CA GLY A 298 -9.21 -4.32 8.61
C GLY A 298 -9.83 -5.74 8.64
N ALA A 299 -10.63 -6.10 7.63
CA ALA A 299 -11.20 -7.44 7.48
C ALA A 299 -10.43 -8.32 6.48
N ALA A 300 -9.44 -7.78 5.75
CA ALA A 300 -8.78 -8.45 4.64
C ALA A 300 -7.85 -9.61 5.07
N HIS A 301 -7.40 -9.63 6.33
CA HIS A 301 -6.63 -10.74 6.91
C HIS A 301 -7.46 -12.03 7.09
N ARG A 302 -8.78 -11.97 6.88
CA ARG A 302 -9.66 -13.13 7.02
C ARG A 302 -10.23 -13.52 5.66
N ALA A 303 -10.10 -14.80 5.34
CA ALA A 303 -10.81 -15.42 4.23
C ALA A 303 -12.28 -15.62 4.64
N HIS A 304 -13.11 -14.62 4.45
CA HIS A 304 -14.56 -14.69 4.66
C HIS A 304 -15.29 -14.61 3.32
N ALA A 305 -16.57 -15.00 3.30
CA ALA A 305 -17.35 -14.96 2.09
C ALA A 305 -17.44 -13.54 1.49
N SER A 306 -17.68 -12.52 2.31
CA SER A 306 -17.79 -11.12 1.86
C SER A 306 -16.45 -10.41 1.57
N THR A 307 -15.30 -11.01 1.90
CA THR A 307 -13.97 -10.42 1.70
C THR A 307 -13.14 -11.14 0.64
N GLU A 308 -13.25 -12.47 0.56
CA GLU A 308 -12.53 -13.34 -0.38
C GLU A 308 -13.52 -14.12 -1.27
N GLY A 309 -14.53 -14.76 -0.69
CA GLY A 309 -15.38 -15.71 -1.42
C GLY A 309 -16.14 -15.11 -2.60
N VAL A 310 -16.70 -13.90 -2.45
CA VAL A 310 -17.43 -13.18 -3.51
C VAL A 310 -16.57 -12.91 -4.74
N THR A 311 -15.24 -12.80 -4.59
CA THR A 311 -14.32 -12.50 -5.70
C THR A 311 -14.27 -13.62 -6.75
N LYS A 312 -14.68 -14.84 -6.38
CA LYS A 312 -14.79 -16.00 -7.27
C LYS A 312 -16.00 -15.93 -8.21
N TYR A 313 -16.97 -15.06 -7.91
CA TYR A 313 -18.24 -14.95 -8.61
C TYR A 313 -18.47 -13.57 -9.25
N LEU A 314 -17.70 -12.55 -8.84
CA LEU A 314 -17.74 -11.20 -9.38
C LEU A 314 -16.44 -10.88 -10.12
N SER A 315 -16.57 -10.09 -11.19
CA SER A 315 -15.42 -9.55 -11.92
C SER A 315 -15.82 -8.27 -12.68
N PRO A 316 -15.01 -7.19 -12.63
CA PRO A 316 -13.72 -7.12 -11.95
C PRO A 316 -13.83 -6.98 -10.42
N ASN A 317 -12.79 -7.43 -9.73
CA ASN A 317 -12.56 -7.23 -8.31
C ASN A 317 -11.57 -6.08 -8.15
N LEU A 318 -11.93 -5.05 -7.38
CA LEU A 318 -11.16 -3.82 -7.24
C LEU A 318 -10.90 -3.50 -5.78
N ALA A 319 -9.79 -2.82 -5.49
CA ALA A 319 -9.54 -2.22 -4.19
C ALA A 319 -10.16 -0.83 -4.13
N GLY A 320 -10.89 -0.53 -3.04
CA GLY A 320 -11.29 0.84 -2.76
C GLY A 320 -10.09 1.72 -2.38
N ALA A 321 -10.34 3.02 -2.20
CA ALA A 321 -9.32 4.02 -1.87
C ALA A 321 -8.60 3.70 -0.55
N LEU A 322 -9.34 3.34 0.50
CA LEU A 322 -8.78 3.00 1.81
C LEU A 322 -7.93 1.73 1.72
N MET A 323 -8.46 0.67 1.09
CA MET A 323 -7.72 -0.57 0.89
C MET A 323 -6.40 -0.34 0.15
N ASN A 324 -6.47 0.36 -0.99
CA ASN A 324 -5.28 0.64 -1.78
C ASN A 324 -4.27 1.47 -0.99
N LYS A 325 -4.72 2.52 -0.29
CA LYS A 325 -3.85 3.34 0.56
C LYS A 325 -3.14 2.51 1.61
N GLU A 326 -3.85 1.68 2.36
CA GLU A 326 -3.27 0.84 3.42
C GLU A 326 -2.24 -0.16 2.86
N VAL A 327 -2.58 -0.88 1.79
CA VAL A 327 -1.67 -1.87 1.18
C VAL A 327 -0.42 -1.21 0.61
N MET A 328 -0.57 -0.12 -0.15
CA MET A 328 0.56 0.63 -0.70
C MET A 328 1.46 1.16 0.41
N PHE A 329 0.86 1.68 1.47
CA PHE A 329 1.58 2.26 2.58
C PHE A 329 2.43 1.21 3.30
N PHE A 330 1.87 0.06 3.67
CA PHE A 330 2.65 -0.96 4.36
C PHE A 330 3.65 -1.69 3.44
N LYS A 331 3.27 -2.09 2.22
CA LYS A 331 4.18 -2.85 1.32
C LYS A 331 5.45 -2.05 1.00
N SER A 332 5.30 -0.79 0.58
CA SER A 332 6.45 0.05 0.23
C SER A 332 7.43 0.25 1.40
N ARG A 333 6.92 0.41 2.63
CA ARG A 333 7.76 0.64 3.83
C ARG A 333 8.38 -0.63 4.39
N ILE A 334 7.80 -1.82 4.15
CA ILE A 334 8.37 -3.09 4.61
C ILE A 334 9.44 -3.61 3.64
N GLU A 335 9.20 -3.44 2.34
CA GLU A 335 10.12 -3.93 1.30
C GLU A 335 11.42 -3.12 1.30
N SER A 336 11.30 -1.78 1.24
CA SER A 336 12.41 -0.83 1.16
C SER A 336 12.26 0.33 2.17
N PRO A 337 12.41 0.09 3.49
CA PRO A 337 12.25 1.11 4.52
C PRO A 337 13.32 2.21 4.48
N SER A 338 12.89 3.47 4.63
CA SER A 338 13.79 4.58 4.93
C SER A 338 14.52 4.37 6.26
N GLN A 339 15.85 4.46 6.25
CA GLN A 339 16.70 4.24 7.45
C GLN A 339 17.24 5.58 8.00
N PRO A 340 17.39 5.75 9.34
CA PRO A 340 17.14 4.72 10.35
C PRO A 340 15.66 4.38 10.56
N PHE A 341 15.35 3.09 10.66
CA PHE A 341 14.02 2.54 10.86
C PHE A 341 13.87 2.00 12.29
N ALA A 342 12.95 2.59 13.06
CA ALA A 342 12.58 2.10 14.37
C ALA A 342 11.21 1.41 14.37
N ALA A 343 11.07 0.35 15.16
CA ALA A 343 9.77 -0.21 15.52
C ALA A 343 9.54 -0.12 17.03
N ILE A 344 8.35 0.31 17.43
CA ILE A 344 7.85 0.31 18.80
C ILE A 344 6.77 -0.76 18.89
N VAL A 345 7.01 -1.80 19.69
CA VAL A 345 6.08 -2.92 19.86
C VAL A 345 5.69 -3.02 21.34
N GLY A 346 4.42 -2.77 21.63
CA GLY A 346 3.85 -2.82 22.97
C GLY A 346 2.70 -3.82 23.09
N GLY A 347 1.93 -3.67 24.16
CA GLY A 347 0.83 -4.56 24.52
C GLY A 347 1.16 -5.53 25.67
N SER A 348 0.20 -6.40 25.98
CA SER A 348 0.24 -7.20 27.22
C SER A 348 0.91 -8.57 27.09
N LYS A 349 1.03 -9.14 25.89
CA LYS A 349 1.49 -10.52 25.69
C LYS A 349 2.52 -10.65 24.59
N VAL A 350 3.67 -11.25 24.93
CA VAL A 350 4.72 -11.65 24.00
C VAL A 350 4.17 -12.62 22.96
N SER A 351 3.39 -13.62 23.39
CA SER A 351 2.85 -14.68 22.51
C SER A 351 2.09 -14.14 21.30
N SER A 352 1.38 -13.02 21.48
CA SER A 352 0.62 -12.36 20.42
C SER A 352 1.47 -11.56 19.43
N LYS A 353 2.75 -11.32 19.72
CA LYS A 353 3.65 -10.43 18.96
C LYS A 353 4.93 -11.12 18.45
N ILE A 354 5.12 -12.41 18.71
CA ILE A 354 6.35 -13.14 18.36
C ILE A 354 6.66 -13.02 16.86
N ALA A 355 5.67 -13.28 16.00
CA ALA A 355 5.86 -13.26 14.55
C ALA A 355 6.27 -11.87 14.07
N VAL A 356 5.60 -10.83 14.59
CA VAL A 356 5.89 -9.42 14.30
C VAL A 356 7.31 -9.06 14.71
N LEU A 357 7.71 -9.39 15.94
CA LEU A 357 9.05 -9.11 16.46
C LEU A 357 10.12 -9.82 15.62
N LYS A 358 9.96 -11.12 15.35
CA LYS A 358 10.91 -11.87 14.53
C LYS A 358 11.05 -11.26 13.14
N LYS A 359 9.95 -10.80 12.53
CA LYS A 359 9.99 -10.18 11.19
C LYS A 359 10.62 -8.79 11.20
N LEU A 360 10.25 -7.95 12.15
CA LEU A 360 10.76 -6.57 12.25
C LEU A 360 12.26 -6.53 12.55
N VAL A 361 12.79 -7.46 13.35
CA VAL A 361 14.23 -7.54 13.63
C VAL A 361 15.06 -7.79 12.36
N GLU A 362 14.46 -8.29 11.27
CA GLU A 362 15.15 -8.43 9.98
C GLU A 362 15.34 -7.09 9.23
N LYS A 363 14.62 -6.03 9.64
CA LYS A 363 14.45 -4.80 8.85
C LYS A 363 14.73 -3.51 9.62
N VAL A 364 14.57 -3.51 10.94
CA VAL A 364 14.71 -2.32 11.80
C VAL A 364 16.14 -2.13 12.29
N ASP A 365 16.56 -0.88 12.45
CA ASP A 365 17.79 -0.53 13.17
C ASP A 365 17.57 -0.52 14.69
N LYS A 366 16.36 -0.10 15.12
CA LYS A 366 16.00 0.02 16.53
C LYS A 366 14.69 -0.69 16.82
N LEU A 367 14.66 -1.47 17.88
CA LEU A 367 13.45 -2.15 18.38
C LEU A 367 13.18 -1.72 19.81
N ILE A 368 12.08 -1.02 20.03
CA ILE A 368 11.59 -0.62 21.35
C ILE A 368 10.50 -1.61 21.76
N VAL A 369 10.62 -2.22 22.94
CA VAL A 369 9.59 -3.09 23.51
C VAL A 369 8.96 -2.44 24.74
N GLY A 370 7.65 -2.23 24.69
CA GLY A 370 6.86 -1.60 25.75
C GLY A 370 5.72 -2.49 26.26
N GLY A 371 4.85 -1.93 27.09
CA GLY A 371 3.65 -2.62 27.60
C GLY A 371 3.97 -3.75 28.60
N GLY A 372 2.94 -4.50 28.98
CA GLY A 372 3.05 -5.61 29.92
C GLY A 372 3.98 -6.73 29.45
N MET A 373 4.18 -6.89 28.14
CA MET A 373 5.05 -7.94 27.61
C MET A 373 6.52 -7.76 27.99
N VAL A 374 6.93 -6.55 28.37
CA VAL A 374 8.31 -6.24 28.75
C VAL A 374 8.77 -7.01 29.99
N PHE A 375 7.86 -7.35 30.90
CA PHE A 375 8.22 -8.07 32.12
C PHE A 375 8.65 -9.51 31.85
N THR A 376 8.21 -10.12 30.73
CA THR A 376 8.77 -11.40 30.27
C THR A 376 10.24 -11.25 29.84
N PHE A 377 10.61 -10.15 29.15
CA PHE A 377 12.00 -9.86 28.79
C PHE A 377 12.86 -9.58 30.03
N LEU A 378 12.37 -8.75 30.96
CA LEU A 378 13.08 -8.44 32.20
C LEU A 378 13.29 -9.71 33.06
N LYS A 379 12.27 -10.57 33.18
CA LYS A 379 12.41 -11.87 33.85
C LYS A 379 13.37 -12.80 33.12
N ALA A 380 13.41 -12.77 31.78
CA ALA A 380 14.37 -13.53 30.99
C ALA A 380 15.83 -13.10 31.26
N ARG A 381 16.07 -11.83 31.59
CA ARG A 381 17.36 -11.29 32.08
C ARG A 381 17.64 -11.59 33.55
N GLY A 382 16.74 -12.30 34.25
CA GLY A 382 16.90 -12.67 35.66
C GLY A 382 16.47 -11.60 36.66
N LEU A 383 15.77 -10.55 36.23
CA LEU A 383 15.28 -9.50 37.11
C LEU A 383 13.99 -9.93 37.84
N GLN A 384 13.81 -9.41 39.05
CA GLN A 384 12.57 -9.56 39.80
C GLN A 384 11.52 -8.59 39.25
N VAL A 385 10.35 -9.11 38.87
CA VAL A 385 9.27 -8.32 38.26
C VAL A 385 7.99 -8.27 39.10
N GLY A 386 8.05 -8.71 40.36
CA GLY A 386 6.90 -8.73 41.27
C GLY A 386 5.72 -9.52 40.71
N ASN A 387 4.52 -8.93 40.81
CA ASN A 387 3.26 -9.46 40.30
C ASN A 387 2.95 -8.99 38.85
N SER A 388 3.94 -8.46 38.14
CA SER A 388 3.75 -7.99 36.75
C SER A 388 3.38 -9.13 35.81
N LEU A 389 2.75 -8.79 34.68
CA LEU A 389 2.29 -9.77 33.70
C LEU A 389 3.46 -10.47 33.01
N VAL A 390 3.57 -11.78 33.19
CA VAL A 390 4.65 -12.59 32.62
C VAL A 390 4.06 -13.82 31.93
N GLU A 391 4.61 -14.16 30.77
CA GLU A 391 4.37 -15.43 30.08
C GLU A 391 5.60 -16.33 30.26
N ASP A 392 5.58 -17.18 31.28
CA ASP A 392 6.71 -18.03 31.67
C ASP A 392 7.16 -18.99 30.55
N ASP A 393 6.21 -19.47 29.75
CA ASP A 393 6.44 -20.30 28.57
C ASP A 393 7.12 -19.53 27.41
N GLN A 394 7.09 -18.19 27.44
CA GLN A 394 7.69 -17.33 26.43
C GLN A 394 9.04 -16.72 26.83
N ILE A 395 9.58 -17.07 28.00
CA ILE A 395 10.93 -16.64 28.43
C ILE A 395 12.01 -17.08 27.44
N GLY A 396 11.90 -18.30 26.90
CA GLY A 396 12.80 -18.80 25.87
C GLY A 396 12.76 -17.93 24.61
N THR A 397 11.54 -17.64 24.13
CA THR A 397 11.30 -16.77 22.98
C THR A 397 11.86 -15.35 23.18
N ALA A 398 11.70 -14.76 24.36
CA ALA A 398 12.27 -13.44 24.66
C ALA A 398 13.79 -13.45 24.49
N LYS A 399 14.49 -14.47 25.02
CA LYS A 399 15.94 -14.64 24.84
C LYS A 399 16.34 -14.83 23.38
N GLU A 400 15.56 -15.58 22.61
CA GLU A 400 15.79 -15.72 21.16
C GLU A 400 15.72 -14.38 20.44
N ILE A 401 14.73 -13.55 20.76
CA ILE A 401 14.56 -12.23 20.15
C ILE A 401 15.73 -11.31 20.52
N GLU A 402 16.16 -11.29 21.78
CA GLU A 402 17.34 -10.51 22.20
C GLU A 402 18.62 -10.97 21.47
N ALA A 403 18.80 -12.28 21.34
CA ALA A 403 19.93 -12.86 20.61
C ALA A 403 19.88 -12.50 19.12
N LEU A 404 18.69 -12.51 18.50
CA LEU A 404 18.49 -12.13 17.10
C LEU A 404 18.81 -10.65 16.88
N CYS A 405 18.36 -9.76 17.77
CA CYS A 405 18.69 -8.34 17.71
C CYS A 405 20.21 -8.14 17.74
N LYS A 406 20.90 -8.79 18.69
CA LYS A 406 22.36 -8.73 18.80
C LYS A 406 23.06 -9.28 17.55
N ALA A 407 22.59 -10.38 17.00
CA ALA A 407 23.16 -11.00 15.80
C ALA A 407 23.01 -10.12 14.55
N LYS A 408 21.91 -9.36 14.47
CA LYS A 408 21.58 -8.46 13.36
C LYS A 408 22.08 -7.02 13.55
N GLY A 409 22.62 -6.69 14.72
CA GLY A 409 23.05 -5.33 15.04
C GLY A 409 21.89 -4.37 15.34
N VAL A 410 20.71 -4.90 15.65
CA VAL A 410 19.53 -4.10 16.03
C VAL A 410 19.69 -3.61 17.47
N GLU A 411 19.50 -2.31 17.69
CA GLU A 411 19.46 -1.73 19.02
C GLU A 411 18.13 -2.07 19.71
N LEU A 412 18.16 -3.06 20.61
CA LEU A 412 17.01 -3.41 21.44
C LEU A 412 16.93 -2.50 22.68
N ILE A 413 15.84 -1.73 22.77
CA ILE A 413 15.55 -0.81 23.85
C ILE A 413 14.47 -1.41 24.75
N LEU A 414 14.84 -1.67 26.01
CA LEU A 414 13.93 -2.08 27.08
C LEU A 414 13.92 -0.99 28.18
N PRO A 415 12.84 -0.91 28.98
CA PRO A 415 12.73 0.02 30.10
C PRO A 415 13.85 -0.12 31.13
N THR A 416 14.26 1.03 31.66
CA THR A 416 15.19 1.18 32.80
C THR A 416 14.44 1.48 34.10
N ASP A 417 13.25 2.06 34.00
CA ASP A 417 12.32 2.35 35.08
C ASP A 417 10.87 2.11 34.65
N VAL A 418 9.99 1.85 35.61
CA VAL A 418 8.58 1.52 35.39
C VAL A 418 7.69 2.17 36.43
N VAL A 419 6.45 2.47 36.02
CA VAL A 419 5.39 2.87 36.95
C VAL A 419 4.72 1.60 37.47
N VAL A 420 4.74 1.42 38.79
CA VAL A 420 4.22 0.23 39.46
C VAL A 420 3.05 0.56 40.38
N SER A 421 2.14 -0.40 40.54
CA SER A 421 1.01 -0.34 41.46
C SER A 421 1.02 -1.51 42.44
N SER A 422 0.62 -1.26 43.68
CA SER A 422 0.45 -2.29 44.72
C SER A 422 -0.75 -3.21 44.49
N LYS A 423 -1.67 -2.82 43.60
CA LYS A 423 -2.86 -3.60 43.22
C LYS A 423 -2.88 -3.90 41.73
N GLY A 424 -3.45 -5.05 41.39
CA GLY A 424 -3.59 -5.52 40.03
C GLY A 424 -4.65 -4.75 39.23
N PHE A 425 -4.68 -5.00 37.92
CA PHE A 425 -5.77 -4.56 37.06
C PHE A 425 -7.00 -5.42 37.31
N GLU A 426 -8.12 -4.81 37.68
CA GLU A 426 -9.41 -5.47 37.90
C GLU A 426 -10.43 -5.04 36.85
N LYS A 427 -11.63 -5.64 36.90
CA LYS A 427 -12.72 -5.29 35.97
C LYS A 427 -13.17 -3.85 36.24
N GLY A 428 -12.71 -2.92 35.39
CA GLY A 428 -12.97 -1.48 35.51
C GLY A 428 -11.72 -0.63 35.75
N GLY A 429 -10.52 -1.22 35.76
CA GLY A 429 -9.25 -0.50 35.92
C GLY A 429 -8.48 -0.93 37.17
N ILE A 430 -7.46 -0.15 37.53
CA ILE A 430 -6.69 -0.36 38.76
C ILE A 430 -7.44 0.33 39.91
N PRO A 431 -7.60 -0.32 41.09
CA PRO A 431 -8.32 0.30 42.20
C PRO A 431 -7.79 1.70 42.56
N ALA A 432 -8.71 2.62 42.89
CA ALA A 432 -8.38 4.02 43.15
C ALA A 432 -7.46 4.20 44.38
N ASP A 433 -7.52 3.27 45.34
CA ASP A 433 -6.70 3.23 46.54
C ASP A 433 -5.37 2.48 46.36
N ALA A 434 -5.01 2.12 45.12
CA ALA A 434 -3.70 1.53 44.83
C ALA A 434 -2.57 2.55 45.05
N ASP A 435 -1.48 2.08 45.69
CA ASP A 435 -0.26 2.86 45.83
C ASP A 435 0.52 2.80 44.52
N VAL A 436 0.85 3.96 43.94
CA VAL A 436 1.51 4.10 42.64
C VAL A 436 2.84 4.81 42.81
N LYS A 437 3.90 4.28 42.21
CA LYS A 437 5.25 4.89 42.23
C LYS A 437 6.09 4.49 41.04
N VAL A 438 7.12 5.29 40.77
CA VAL A 438 8.17 4.97 39.80
C VAL A 438 9.29 4.22 40.52
N VAL A 439 9.77 3.14 39.92
CA VAL A 439 10.94 2.39 40.41
C VAL A 439 11.84 1.97 39.25
N PRO A 440 13.16 1.87 39.46
CA PRO A 440 14.05 1.17 38.55
C PRO A 440 13.61 -0.28 38.32
N VAL A 441 13.83 -0.83 37.12
CA VAL A 441 13.40 -2.20 36.78
C VAL A 441 14.06 -3.29 37.62
N ASP A 442 15.19 -3.01 38.26
CA ASP A 442 15.89 -3.92 39.18
C ASP A 442 15.39 -3.83 40.63
N GLN A 443 14.42 -2.94 40.90
CA GLN A 443 13.90 -2.63 42.24
C GLN A 443 12.36 -2.75 42.32
N ILE A 444 11.74 -3.49 41.41
CA ILE A 444 10.29 -3.75 41.44
C ILE A 444 9.95 -4.57 42.70
N PRO A 445 9.15 -4.02 43.65
CA PRO A 445 8.82 -4.74 44.87
C PRO A 445 7.97 -6.00 44.59
N ALA A 446 8.16 -7.06 45.39
CA ALA A 446 7.47 -8.33 45.18
C ALA A 446 5.93 -8.23 45.14
N SER A 447 5.36 -7.31 45.92
CA SER A 447 3.90 -7.12 46.00
C SER A 447 3.34 -6.18 44.93
N TYR A 448 4.16 -5.64 44.02
CA TYR A 448 3.75 -4.65 43.03
C TYR A 448 3.79 -5.25 41.63
N ALA A 449 3.01 -4.67 40.72
CA ALA A 449 3.03 -4.97 39.29
C ALA A 449 3.28 -3.69 38.50
N GLY A 450 3.99 -3.77 37.38
CA GLY A 450 4.22 -2.64 36.49
C GLY A 450 3.14 -2.49 35.44
N PHE A 451 2.80 -1.23 35.11
CA PHE A 451 1.66 -0.87 34.27
C PHE A 451 1.96 0.20 33.23
N ASP A 452 3.09 0.90 33.32
CA ASP A 452 3.59 1.84 32.30
C ASP A 452 5.13 1.91 32.38
N ASN A 453 5.77 2.44 31.34
CA ASN A 453 7.18 2.80 31.41
C ASN A 453 7.38 4.06 32.26
N GLY A 454 8.51 4.15 32.96
CA GLY A 454 8.82 5.31 33.77
C GLY A 454 9.29 6.52 32.94
N PRO A 455 9.45 7.69 33.58
CA PRO A 455 9.90 8.91 32.92
C PRO A 455 11.28 8.76 32.28
N GLU A 456 12.25 8.10 32.93
CA GLU A 456 13.61 7.96 32.37
C GLU A 456 13.60 7.09 31.10
N THR A 457 12.82 6.02 31.10
CA THR A 457 12.59 5.18 29.94
C THR A 457 11.89 5.95 28.83
N THR A 458 10.90 6.77 29.17
CA THR A 458 10.18 7.58 28.17
C THR A 458 11.14 8.53 27.47
N ASP A 459 11.95 9.26 28.24
CA ASP A 459 12.94 10.20 27.70
C ASP A 459 13.98 9.47 26.84
N LEU A 460 14.45 8.29 27.28
CA LEU A 460 15.34 7.43 26.50
C LEU A 460 14.71 7.03 25.15
N ILE A 461 13.45 6.59 25.15
CA ILE A 461 12.76 6.20 23.92
C ILE A 461 12.65 7.40 22.97
N VAL A 462 12.20 8.55 23.48
CA VAL A 462 12.05 9.78 22.67
C VAL A 462 13.38 10.24 22.08
N ASP A 463 14.46 10.18 22.84
CA ASP A 463 15.81 10.50 22.38
C ASP A 463 16.25 9.57 21.24
N LYS A 464 16.06 8.25 21.42
CA LYS A 464 16.45 7.23 20.44
C LYS A 464 15.67 7.28 19.13
N LEU A 465 14.53 7.95 19.12
CA LEU A 465 13.70 8.14 17.92
C LEU A 465 14.08 9.40 17.13
N GLN A 466 14.88 10.33 17.67
CA GLN A 466 15.12 11.64 17.04
C GLN A 466 15.80 11.58 15.66
N ASP A 467 16.63 10.57 15.42
CA ASP A 467 17.36 10.36 14.16
C ASP A 467 16.61 9.43 13.17
N CYS A 468 15.48 8.85 13.58
CA CYS A 468 14.75 7.87 12.78
C CYS A 468 13.98 8.55 11.64
N LYS A 469 14.10 7.98 10.43
CA LYS A 469 13.35 8.43 9.26
C LYS A 469 12.02 7.70 9.10
N LEU A 470 11.93 6.47 9.59
CA LEU A 470 10.71 5.68 9.61
C LEU A 470 10.50 5.14 11.02
N ILE A 471 9.28 5.30 11.54
CA ILE A 471 8.90 4.78 12.84
C ILE A 471 7.55 4.08 12.71
N ILE A 472 7.50 2.78 13.04
CA ILE A 472 6.25 2.02 13.12
C ILE A 472 5.92 1.74 14.59
N TRP A 473 4.73 2.13 15.04
CA TRP A 473 4.27 1.89 16.40
C TRP A 473 3.05 0.95 16.42
N ASN A 474 3.18 -0.15 17.18
CA ASN A 474 2.11 -1.13 17.39
C ASN A 474 2.04 -1.61 18.85
N GLY A 475 1.02 -1.16 19.56
CA GLY A 475 0.73 -1.48 20.96
C GLY A 475 1.21 -0.39 21.94
N PRO A 476 0.37 0.00 22.91
CA PRO A 476 0.71 1.06 23.87
C PRO A 476 1.86 0.67 24.80
N MET A 477 2.45 1.68 25.45
CA MET A 477 3.55 1.51 26.40
C MET A 477 3.09 1.08 27.79
N GLY A 478 1.82 1.34 28.10
CA GLY A 478 1.18 1.04 29.37
C GLY A 478 -0.34 0.92 29.27
N VAL A 479 -1.00 0.85 30.42
CA VAL A 479 -2.47 0.79 30.55
C VAL A 479 -3.05 2.20 30.43
N PHE A 480 -3.03 2.74 29.22
CA PHE A 480 -3.36 4.14 28.93
C PHE A 480 -4.82 4.53 29.16
N GLU A 481 -5.70 3.56 29.40
CA GLU A 481 -7.08 3.77 29.82
C GLU A 481 -7.19 4.36 31.24
N ASP A 482 -6.14 4.19 32.06
CA ASP A 482 -6.02 4.79 33.39
C ASP A 482 -4.96 5.89 33.35
N ASP A 483 -5.36 7.13 33.66
CA ASP A 483 -4.49 8.30 33.51
C ASP A 483 -3.21 8.23 34.36
N ARG A 484 -3.19 7.40 35.43
CA ARG A 484 -1.98 7.15 36.25
C ARG A 484 -0.92 6.33 35.52
N PHE A 485 -1.27 5.66 34.42
CA PHE A 485 -0.43 4.75 33.64
C PHE A 485 -0.49 5.06 32.13
N ALA A 486 -0.89 6.28 31.77
CA ALA A 486 -1.02 6.74 30.41
C ALA A 486 0.16 7.59 29.95
N GLU A 487 0.92 8.19 30.87
CA GLU A 487 1.90 9.22 30.57
C GLU A 487 2.98 8.76 29.58
N GLY A 488 3.51 7.55 29.74
CA GLY A 488 4.51 6.99 28.83
C GLY A 488 3.97 6.79 27.41
N THR A 489 2.73 6.33 27.30
CA THR A 489 2.03 6.18 26.01
C THR A 489 1.74 7.53 25.34
N MET A 490 1.27 8.52 26.11
CA MET A 490 0.95 9.86 25.60
C MET A 490 2.20 10.59 25.13
N LYS A 491 3.29 10.56 25.90
CA LYS A 491 4.56 11.21 25.52
C LYS A 491 5.19 10.58 24.28
N VAL A 492 5.08 9.26 24.11
CA VAL A 492 5.51 8.62 22.86
C VAL A 492 4.65 9.11 21.69
N ALA A 493 3.32 9.20 21.85
CA ALA A 493 2.45 9.74 20.80
C ALA A 493 2.82 11.19 20.43
N GLU A 494 2.98 12.07 21.41
CA GLU A 494 3.39 13.46 21.20
C GLU A 494 4.76 13.56 20.51
N ALA A 495 5.73 12.76 20.93
CA ALA A 495 7.06 12.75 20.31
C ALA A 495 7.01 12.28 18.84
N LEU A 496 6.17 11.31 18.50
CA LEU A 496 5.99 10.88 17.11
C LEU A 496 5.35 11.98 16.26
N ALA A 497 4.36 12.70 16.79
CA ALA A 497 3.77 13.86 16.12
C ALA A 497 4.85 14.91 15.80
N ASP A 498 5.65 15.28 16.81
CA ASP A 498 6.76 16.21 16.65
C ASP A 498 7.79 15.74 15.61
N LEU A 499 8.15 14.47 15.62
CA LEU A 499 9.08 13.89 14.65
C LEU A 499 8.52 13.91 13.22
N THR A 500 7.20 13.76 13.08
CA THR A 500 6.52 13.87 11.79
C THR A 500 6.69 15.27 11.22
N THR A 501 6.52 16.31 12.05
CA THR A 501 6.73 17.71 11.60
C THR A 501 8.19 17.98 11.20
N LYS A 502 9.15 17.21 11.73
CA LYS A 502 10.57 17.27 11.40
C LYS A 502 10.95 16.41 10.18
N GLY A 503 10.00 15.69 9.59
CA GLY A 503 10.18 14.92 8.35
C GLY A 503 10.41 13.42 8.54
N ALA A 504 10.21 12.87 9.73
CA ALA A 504 10.13 11.42 9.92
C ALA A 504 8.77 10.88 9.48
N GLU A 505 8.74 9.70 8.89
CA GLU A 505 7.49 8.98 8.60
C GLU A 505 7.05 8.20 9.85
N THR A 506 5.86 8.50 10.36
CA THR A 506 5.29 7.85 11.56
C THR A 506 4.03 7.06 11.23
N VAL A 507 4.08 5.77 11.53
CA VAL A 507 3.06 4.80 11.14
C VAL A 507 2.47 4.17 12.38
N ILE A 508 1.18 4.40 12.59
CA ILE A 508 0.44 3.86 13.72
C ILE A 508 -0.35 2.64 13.25
N GLY A 509 0.01 1.47 13.77
CA GLY A 509 -0.67 0.21 13.49
C GLY A 509 -1.34 -0.35 14.74
N GLY A 510 -2.50 -0.96 14.59
CA GLY A 510 -3.25 -1.58 15.69
C GLY A 510 -4.27 -0.63 16.33
N GLY A 511 -5.42 -1.19 16.73
CA GLY A 511 -6.55 -0.41 17.26
C GLY A 511 -6.18 0.38 18.52
N ASP A 512 -5.45 -0.24 19.46
CA ASP A 512 -5.10 0.39 20.73
C ASP A 512 -4.12 1.56 20.55
N SER A 513 -3.13 1.44 19.65
CA SER A 513 -2.23 2.56 19.32
C SER A 513 -2.96 3.67 18.58
N GLY A 514 -3.91 3.34 17.70
CA GLY A 514 -4.79 4.32 17.07
C GLY A 514 -5.60 5.10 18.11
N ALA A 515 -6.23 4.40 19.06
CA ALA A 515 -6.97 5.03 20.15
C ALA A 515 -6.05 5.87 21.07
N ALA A 516 -4.81 5.46 21.28
CA ALA A 516 -3.83 6.21 22.06
C ALA A 516 -3.47 7.56 21.40
N VAL A 517 -3.21 7.58 20.08
CA VAL A 517 -2.91 8.85 19.37
C VAL A 517 -4.13 9.76 19.26
N GLU A 518 -5.33 9.18 19.18
CA GLU A 518 -6.58 9.95 19.26
C GLU A 518 -6.79 10.55 20.66
N LYS A 519 -6.57 9.78 21.73
CA LYS A 519 -6.64 10.29 23.12
C LYS A 519 -5.61 11.40 23.36
N ALA A 520 -4.42 11.28 22.78
CA ALA A 520 -3.38 12.30 22.82
C ALA A 520 -3.71 13.54 21.95
N GLY A 521 -4.71 13.48 21.07
CA GLY A 521 -5.11 14.59 20.21
C GLY A 521 -4.15 14.87 19.05
N VAL A 522 -3.28 13.91 18.70
CA VAL A 522 -2.21 14.07 17.69
C VAL A 522 -2.38 13.14 16.48
N ALA A 523 -3.54 12.49 16.34
CA ALA A 523 -3.80 11.53 15.26
C ALA A 523 -3.67 12.15 13.86
N GLU A 524 -4.03 13.44 13.70
CA GLU A 524 -3.90 14.18 12.43
C GLU A 524 -2.46 14.59 12.11
N ASP A 525 -1.58 14.60 13.10
CA ASP A 525 -0.17 14.96 12.96
C ASP A 525 0.71 13.75 12.57
N MET A 526 0.14 12.54 12.59
CA MET A 526 0.83 11.31 12.17
C MET A 526 0.90 11.19 10.65
N THR A 527 1.91 10.51 10.13
CA THR A 527 1.97 10.24 8.67
C THR A 527 0.85 9.29 8.23
N HIS A 528 0.58 8.24 9.02
CA HIS A 528 -0.52 7.31 8.76
C HIS A 528 -1.02 6.64 10.03
N VAL A 529 -2.34 6.69 10.26
CA VAL A 529 -3.03 5.93 11.32
C VAL A 529 -3.91 4.86 10.69
N SER A 530 -3.43 3.62 10.74
CA SER A 530 -4.09 2.47 10.11
C SER A 530 -5.36 2.07 10.85
N THR A 531 -6.44 1.81 10.10
CA THR A 531 -7.66 1.19 10.65
C THR A 531 -7.61 -0.34 10.60
N GLY A 532 -6.52 -0.90 10.07
CA GLY A 532 -6.36 -2.32 9.78
C GLY A 532 -6.36 -3.23 11.01
N GLY A 533 -6.06 -2.71 12.19
CA GLY A 533 -5.99 -3.51 13.42
C GLY A 533 -5.06 -4.72 13.26
N GLY A 534 -5.64 -5.93 13.24
CA GLY A 534 -4.91 -7.17 12.99
C GLY A 534 -4.39 -7.32 11.56
N ALA A 535 -5.04 -6.70 10.56
CA ALA A 535 -4.60 -6.80 9.16
C ALA A 535 -3.28 -6.07 8.91
N SER A 536 -3.08 -4.88 9.48
CA SER A 536 -1.79 -4.20 9.41
C SER A 536 -0.71 -4.98 10.13
N LEU A 537 -1.05 -5.67 11.24
CA LEU A 537 -0.12 -6.53 11.95
C LEU A 537 0.33 -7.73 11.13
N GLU A 538 -0.61 -8.47 10.54
CA GLU A 538 -0.29 -9.63 9.69
C GLU A 538 0.50 -9.21 8.44
N LEU A 539 0.22 -8.02 7.90
CA LEU A 539 1.01 -7.47 6.80
C LEU A 539 2.45 -7.14 7.24
N LEU A 540 2.64 -6.58 8.44
CA LEU A 540 3.96 -6.38 9.05
C LEU A 540 4.69 -7.70 9.35
N GLU A 541 3.97 -8.78 9.61
CA GLU A 541 4.52 -10.14 9.70
C GLU A 541 4.96 -10.70 8.35
N GLY A 542 4.63 -10.02 7.24
CA GLY A 542 4.86 -10.49 5.87
C GLY A 542 3.90 -11.60 5.44
N LYS A 543 2.75 -11.74 6.12
CA LYS A 543 1.71 -12.69 5.71
C LYS A 543 0.92 -12.14 4.54
N ALA A 544 0.54 -13.04 3.65
CA ALA A 544 -0.42 -12.74 2.61
C ALA A 544 -1.81 -12.55 3.24
N LEU A 545 -2.54 -11.53 2.79
CA LEU A 545 -3.86 -11.20 3.32
C LEU A 545 -4.90 -11.74 2.33
N PRO A 546 -5.74 -12.74 2.69
CA PRO A 546 -6.63 -13.39 1.74
C PRO A 546 -7.52 -12.43 0.94
N GLY A 547 -8.04 -11.38 1.58
CA GLY A 547 -8.88 -10.36 0.94
C GLY A 547 -8.12 -9.37 0.06
N VAL A 548 -6.79 -9.26 0.20
CA VAL A 548 -5.91 -8.49 -0.71
C VAL A 548 -5.48 -9.37 -1.86
N ASP A 549 -5.01 -10.59 -1.57
CA ASP A 549 -4.60 -11.59 -2.56
C ASP A 549 -5.73 -11.85 -3.59
N ALA A 550 -6.97 -11.92 -3.12
CA ALA A 550 -8.14 -12.10 -3.97
C ALA A 550 -8.36 -10.97 -5.00
N LEU A 551 -7.84 -9.78 -4.73
CA LEU A 551 -7.86 -8.64 -5.64
C LEU A 551 -6.68 -8.67 -6.62
N GLU A 552 -5.52 -9.18 -6.18
CA GLU A 552 -4.32 -9.34 -7.01
C GLU A 552 -4.49 -10.48 -8.03
N GLN A 553 -5.10 -11.60 -7.61
CA GLN A 553 -5.20 -12.83 -8.40
C GLN A 553 -6.26 -12.79 -9.52
N ASN A 554 -7.25 -11.90 -9.45
CA ASN A 554 -8.39 -11.87 -10.38
C ASN A 554 -8.27 -10.81 -11.49
N ARG A 555 -7.06 -10.52 -11.95
CA ARG A 555 -6.81 -9.66 -13.12
C ARG A 555 -7.29 -10.40 -14.38
N PRO A 556 -8.29 -9.90 -15.15
CA PRO A 556 -8.66 -10.54 -16.42
C PRO A 556 -7.46 -10.59 -17.36
N PHE A 557 -7.17 -11.78 -17.89
CA PHE A 557 -5.99 -12.03 -18.73
C PHE A 557 -5.91 -11.15 -19.98
N ALA A 558 -7.06 -10.64 -20.44
CA ALA A 558 -7.16 -9.74 -21.59
C ALA A 558 -6.52 -8.35 -21.37
N GLU A 559 -6.06 -8.04 -20.15
CA GLU A 559 -5.55 -6.72 -19.77
C GLU A 559 -4.08 -6.70 -19.30
N TRP A 560 -3.32 -7.77 -19.55
CA TRP A 560 -1.87 -7.79 -19.29
C TRP A 560 -1.10 -6.91 -20.30
N THR A 561 -0.15 -6.13 -19.79
CA THR A 561 0.77 -5.29 -20.56
C THR A 561 2.06 -6.05 -20.92
N LEU A 562 2.88 -5.50 -21.83
CA LEU A 562 4.20 -6.06 -22.18
C LEU A 562 5.14 -6.11 -20.97
N GLU A 563 5.00 -5.17 -20.03
CA GLU A 563 5.81 -5.09 -18.82
C GLU A 563 5.40 -6.16 -17.79
N ASP A 564 4.10 -6.52 -17.74
CA ASP A 564 3.62 -7.67 -16.98
C ASP A 564 4.18 -8.99 -17.54
N GLU A 565 4.30 -9.12 -18.86
CA GLU A 565 4.97 -10.27 -19.50
C GLU A 565 6.47 -10.29 -19.19
N GLU A 566 7.16 -9.15 -19.22
CA GLU A 566 8.60 -9.05 -18.92
C GLU A 566 8.90 -9.37 -17.45
N ASN A 567 8.14 -8.82 -16.50
CA ASN A 567 8.27 -9.12 -15.07
C ASN A 567 7.97 -10.60 -14.75
N PHE A 568 6.99 -11.19 -15.45
CA PHE A 568 6.69 -12.61 -15.33
C PHE A 568 7.82 -13.48 -15.88
N MET A 569 8.36 -13.16 -17.07
CA MET A 569 9.49 -13.86 -17.65
C MET A 569 10.74 -13.72 -16.78
N GLN A 570 10.94 -12.57 -16.15
CA GLN A 570 12.03 -12.33 -15.21
C GLN A 570 11.88 -13.18 -13.94
N LYS A 571 10.67 -13.31 -13.37
CA LYS A 571 10.39 -14.22 -12.24
C LYS A 571 10.58 -15.69 -12.60
N LEU A 572 10.16 -16.10 -13.79
CA LEU A 572 10.47 -17.43 -14.33
C LEU A 572 11.98 -17.66 -14.43
N GLN A 573 12.73 -16.62 -14.84
CA GLN A 573 14.19 -16.62 -14.94
C GLN A 573 14.94 -16.48 -13.60
N THR A 574 14.29 -16.08 -12.51
CA THR A 574 14.96 -15.90 -11.21
C THR A 574 14.53 -16.93 -10.19
N GLU A 575 13.29 -17.43 -10.23
CA GLU A 575 12.79 -18.42 -9.28
C GLU A 575 12.92 -19.86 -9.79
N TYR A 576 12.71 -20.08 -11.10
CA TYR A 576 12.90 -21.39 -11.72
C TYR A 576 14.24 -21.46 -12.49
N ALA A 577 14.72 -20.31 -12.98
CA ALA A 577 16.09 -19.88 -13.37
C ALA A 577 17.37 -20.57 -12.81
N PRO A 578 17.50 -20.68 -11.47
CA PRO A 578 18.83 -20.65 -10.88
C PRO A 578 19.72 -21.86 -11.20
N GLU A 579 19.11 -23.03 -11.43
CA GLU A 579 19.85 -24.27 -11.63
C GLU A 579 20.28 -24.49 -13.09
N TRP A 580 19.53 -23.95 -14.06
CA TRP A 580 19.82 -24.07 -15.50
C TRP A 580 20.69 -22.91 -16.03
N MET A 581 20.49 -21.69 -15.51
CA MET A 581 21.29 -20.52 -15.91
C MET A 581 22.75 -20.58 -15.41
N ARG A 582 23.06 -21.40 -14.39
CA ARG A 582 24.45 -21.64 -13.98
C ARG A 582 25.30 -22.31 -15.06
N TYR A 583 24.71 -23.06 -15.97
CA TYR A 583 25.44 -23.76 -17.04
C TYR A 583 25.51 -22.96 -18.35
N VAL A 584 24.54 -22.07 -18.61
CA VAL A 584 24.60 -21.18 -19.80
C VAL A 584 25.64 -20.05 -19.61
N ASN A 585 25.93 -19.68 -18.35
CA ASN A 585 26.97 -18.70 -18.01
C ASN A 585 28.31 -19.35 -17.60
N ALA A 586 28.43 -20.67 -17.63
CA ALA A 586 29.68 -21.38 -17.33
C ALA A 586 30.36 -21.85 -18.61
N GLU A 587 30.67 -20.90 -19.49
CA GLU A 587 31.85 -20.93 -20.35
C GLU A 587 32.04 -19.49 -20.85
N GLU A 588 33.07 -18.81 -20.34
CA GLU A 588 33.64 -17.65 -21.01
C GLU A 588 33.92 -18.10 -22.45
N ILE A 589 33.19 -17.56 -23.42
CA ILE A 589 33.51 -17.75 -24.83
C ILE A 589 34.82 -17.00 -25.05
N ASP A 590 35.93 -17.69 -24.83
CA ASP A 590 37.25 -17.25 -25.25
C ASP A 590 37.17 -17.06 -26.77
N SER A 591 37.61 -15.92 -27.26
CA SER A 591 37.36 -15.46 -28.63
C SER A 591 38.21 -16.18 -29.69
N GLU A 592 39.10 -17.08 -29.29
CA GLU A 592 40.06 -17.77 -30.14
C GLU A 592 39.51 -18.96 -30.96
N PRO A 593 38.67 -19.87 -30.41
CA PRO A 593 38.06 -20.97 -31.16
C PRO A 593 37.08 -20.46 -32.23
N TYR A 594 36.37 -19.36 -31.96
CA TYR A 594 35.42 -18.75 -32.90
C TYR A 594 36.14 -18.13 -34.11
N ALA A 595 37.28 -17.47 -33.88
CA ALA A 595 38.13 -16.94 -34.96
C ALA A 595 38.75 -18.06 -35.82
N LYS A 596 39.09 -19.20 -35.20
CA LYS A 596 39.65 -20.37 -35.89
C LYS A 596 38.59 -21.10 -36.75
N ALA A 597 37.35 -21.22 -36.26
CA ALA A 597 36.24 -21.81 -37.00
C ALA A 597 35.82 -20.99 -38.24
N ILE A 598 35.89 -19.66 -38.16
CA ILE A 598 35.68 -18.77 -39.33
C ILE A 598 36.81 -18.92 -40.36
N ALA A 599 38.06 -19.08 -39.91
CA ALA A 599 39.20 -19.32 -40.82
C ALA A 599 39.16 -20.69 -41.51
N GLU A 600 38.47 -21.68 -40.91
CA GLU A 600 38.29 -23.03 -41.45
C GLU A 600 37.01 -23.21 -42.30
N GLY A 601 36.21 -22.15 -42.48
CA GLY A 601 35.09 -22.13 -43.42
C GLY A 601 33.80 -22.80 -42.94
N LEU A 602 33.61 -22.93 -41.62
CA LEU A 602 32.36 -23.43 -41.03
C LEU A 602 31.32 -22.29 -40.94
N ASP A 603 30.18 -22.48 -41.59
CA ASP A 603 29.11 -21.48 -41.70
C ASP A 603 28.16 -21.55 -40.49
N PHE A 604 28.22 -20.56 -39.60
CA PHE A 604 27.25 -20.38 -38.51
C PHE A 604 26.29 -19.23 -38.84
N PRO A 605 25.00 -19.31 -38.45
CA PRO A 605 24.04 -18.26 -38.74
C PRO A 605 24.48 -16.94 -38.11
N SER A 606 24.68 -15.93 -38.95
CA SER A 606 25.14 -14.59 -38.57
C SER A 606 24.33 -14.00 -37.41
N TYR A 607 25.03 -13.55 -36.37
CA TYR A 607 24.48 -12.69 -35.33
C TYR A 607 23.94 -11.40 -35.97
N ASP A 608 22.61 -11.25 -35.95
CA ASP A 608 21.87 -10.08 -36.40
C ASP A 608 21.41 -9.30 -35.15
N PRO A 609 22.05 -8.16 -34.82
CA PRO A 609 21.73 -7.39 -33.62
C PRO A 609 20.29 -6.86 -33.57
N GLU A 610 19.58 -6.84 -34.70
CA GLU A 610 18.18 -6.39 -34.76
C GLU A 610 17.16 -7.52 -34.48
N LYS A 611 17.61 -8.79 -34.41
CA LYS A 611 16.75 -9.92 -34.03
C LYS A 611 16.99 -10.29 -32.58
N ARG A 612 16.17 -9.70 -31.69
CA ARG A 612 16.07 -10.07 -30.28
C ARG A 612 16.10 -11.59 -30.11
N PHE A 613 16.93 -12.04 -29.15
CA PHE A 613 17.07 -13.39 -28.64
C PHE A 613 15.73 -14.16 -28.63
N ASN A 614 15.51 -15.04 -29.61
CA ASN A 614 14.26 -15.79 -29.70
C ASN A 614 14.41 -17.10 -28.92
N GLY A 615 14.43 -16.99 -27.57
CA GLY A 615 14.65 -18.10 -26.64
C GLY A 615 13.72 -19.30 -26.86
N LYS A 616 12.60 -19.10 -27.55
CA LYS A 616 11.63 -20.14 -27.92
C LYS A 616 12.21 -21.21 -28.86
N LYS A 617 13.07 -20.85 -29.81
CA LYS A 617 13.67 -21.81 -30.76
C LYS A 617 14.85 -22.56 -30.15
N THR A 618 15.67 -21.88 -29.36
CA THR A 618 16.83 -22.48 -28.70
C THR A 618 16.41 -23.48 -27.62
N MET A 619 15.36 -23.16 -26.84
CA MET A 619 14.83 -24.05 -25.81
C MET A 619 14.15 -25.30 -26.42
N GLN A 620 13.45 -25.15 -27.55
CA GLN A 620 12.88 -26.29 -28.28
C GLN A 620 13.93 -27.17 -28.96
N ALA A 621 15.07 -26.59 -29.38
CA ALA A 621 16.18 -27.34 -29.98
C ALA A 621 16.97 -28.12 -28.91
N MET A 622 17.31 -27.50 -27.77
CA MET A 622 18.01 -28.15 -26.67
C MET A 622 17.20 -29.30 -26.03
N LEU A 623 15.87 -29.20 -26.02
CA LEU A 623 14.99 -30.26 -25.52
C LEU A 623 14.70 -31.37 -26.56
N ARG A 624 14.92 -31.12 -27.86
CA ARG A 624 14.71 -32.12 -28.92
C ARG A 624 15.99 -32.88 -29.29
N ASP A 625 17.12 -32.18 -29.35
CA ASP A 625 18.38 -32.69 -29.89
C ASP A 625 19.46 -32.78 -28.80
N GLY A 626 19.06 -33.05 -27.55
CA GLY A 626 20.00 -33.37 -26.48
C GLY A 626 20.77 -34.63 -26.86
N ASP A 627 22.04 -34.44 -27.23
CA ASP A 627 23.00 -35.46 -27.64
C ASP A 627 22.91 -36.65 -26.67
N GLU A 628 22.61 -37.85 -27.19
CA GLU A 628 22.34 -39.08 -26.43
C GLU A 628 23.59 -39.60 -25.67
N GLY A 629 24.70 -38.85 -25.66
CA GLY A 629 26.02 -39.29 -25.20
C GLY A 629 26.54 -38.70 -23.89
N ASP A 630 25.85 -37.76 -23.23
CA ASP A 630 26.36 -37.12 -22.00
C ASP A 630 25.74 -37.72 -20.73
N GLU A 631 26.49 -38.60 -20.05
CA GLU A 631 26.08 -39.27 -18.81
C GLU A 631 25.88 -38.29 -17.63
N GLU A 632 26.58 -37.15 -17.61
CA GLU A 632 26.51 -36.16 -16.53
C GLU A 632 25.18 -35.38 -16.59
N PHE A 633 24.72 -35.07 -17.81
CA PHE A 633 23.41 -34.47 -18.05
C PHE A 633 22.25 -35.43 -17.72
N GLN A 634 22.42 -36.74 -17.94
CA GLN A 634 21.40 -37.75 -17.60
C GLN A 634 21.25 -37.96 -16.09
N GLU A 635 22.30 -37.72 -15.31
CA GLU A 635 22.26 -37.84 -13.85
C GLU A 635 21.58 -36.61 -13.21
N LEU A 636 21.85 -35.41 -13.71
CA LEU A 636 21.18 -34.15 -13.32
C LEU A 636 19.68 -34.11 -13.66
N LYS A 637 19.28 -34.79 -14.74
CA LYS A 637 17.86 -34.89 -15.14
C LYS A 637 16.98 -35.61 -14.12
N LYS A 638 17.57 -36.37 -13.19
CA LYS A 638 16.82 -37.12 -12.16
C LYS A 638 16.26 -36.23 -11.05
N ASP A 639 16.87 -35.07 -10.78
CA ASP A 639 16.47 -34.15 -9.71
C ASP A 639 15.60 -32.99 -10.22
N LEU A 640 15.45 -32.85 -11.55
CA LEU A 640 14.58 -31.84 -12.16
C LEU A 640 13.11 -32.31 -12.15
N PRO A 641 12.15 -31.45 -11.77
CA PRO A 641 10.73 -31.76 -11.88
C PRO A 641 10.38 -32.05 -13.34
N SER A 642 9.56 -33.08 -13.54
CA SER A 642 9.18 -33.49 -14.88
C SER A 642 8.39 -32.38 -15.59
N TRP A 643 8.51 -32.27 -16.92
CA TRP A 643 7.75 -31.28 -17.69
C TRP A 643 6.24 -31.27 -17.35
N PRO A 644 5.56 -32.43 -17.17
CA PRO A 644 4.17 -32.45 -16.69
C PRO A 644 3.95 -31.84 -15.30
N GLU A 645 4.91 -31.92 -14.38
CA GLU A 645 4.83 -31.30 -13.06
C GLU A 645 5.03 -29.79 -13.12
N ILE A 646 5.96 -29.33 -13.94
CA ILE A 646 6.16 -27.89 -14.22
C ILE A 646 4.88 -27.29 -14.83
N VAL A 647 4.26 -28.00 -15.78
CA VAL A 647 3.01 -27.59 -16.42
C VAL A 647 1.86 -27.57 -15.44
N LYS A 648 1.77 -28.55 -14.54
CA LYS A 648 0.73 -28.61 -13.50
C LYS A 648 0.90 -27.49 -12.46
N ASP A 649 2.13 -27.14 -12.08
CA ASP A 649 2.42 -26.03 -11.17
C ASP A 649 2.12 -24.68 -11.86
N ALA A 650 2.50 -24.53 -13.13
CA ALA A 650 2.17 -23.35 -13.94
C ALA A 650 0.66 -23.17 -14.16
N GLN A 651 -0.09 -24.25 -14.42
CA GLN A 651 -1.56 -24.21 -14.51
C GLN A 651 -2.21 -23.82 -13.19
N LYS A 652 -1.67 -24.28 -12.06
CA LYS A 652 -2.17 -23.98 -10.72
C LYS A 652 -1.90 -22.52 -10.33
N LYS A 653 -0.75 -21.97 -10.72
CA LYS A 653 -0.35 -20.58 -10.40
C LYS A 653 -0.88 -19.53 -11.37
N PHE A 654 -1.00 -19.87 -12.67
CA PHE A 654 -1.23 -18.87 -13.74
C PHE A 654 -2.48 -19.15 -14.59
N GLY A 655 -3.21 -20.24 -14.29
CA GLY A 655 -4.45 -20.60 -14.97
C GLY A 655 -4.26 -21.42 -16.26
N VAL A 656 -5.28 -22.23 -16.58
CA VAL A 656 -5.22 -23.23 -17.66
C VAL A 656 -5.18 -22.63 -19.07
N GLU A 657 -5.79 -21.45 -19.28
CA GLU A 657 -5.79 -20.79 -20.60
C GLU A 657 -4.40 -20.23 -20.98
N TYR A 658 -3.61 -19.78 -20.01
CA TYR A 658 -2.24 -19.29 -20.25
C TYR A 658 -1.28 -20.42 -20.64
N ALA A 659 -1.37 -21.56 -19.94
CA ALA A 659 -0.56 -22.73 -20.24
C ALA A 659 -0.79 -23.22 -21.69
N LYS A 660 -2.02 -23.09 -22.22
CA LYS A 660 -2.33 -23.36 -23.64
C LYS A 660 -1.77 -22.31 -24.59
N LYS A 661 -1.85 -21.01 -24.26
CA LYS A 661 -1.40 -19.92 -25.15
C LYS A 661 0.13 -19.93 -25.39
N TYR A 662 0.92 -20.33 -24.38
CA TYR A 662 2.38 -20.35 -24.48
C TYR A 662 2.97 -21.77 -24.68
N GLY A 663 2.12 -22.77 -24.90
CA GLY A 663 2.54 -24.12 -25.29
C GLY A 663 3.10 -24.97 -24.14
N PHE A 664 2.70 -24.68 -22.91
CA PHE A 664 2.93 -25.54 -21.76
C PHE A 664 1.95 -26.73 -21.74
N VAL A 665 0.82 -26.68 -22.47
CA VAL A 665 -0.15 -27.80 -22.63
C VAL A 665 -0.13 -28.35 -24.04
#